data_AF-A0A075GI42-F1
#
_entry.id   AF-A0A075GI42-F1
#
_cell.length_a   1.000
_cell.length_b   1.000
_cell.length_c   1.000
_cell.angle_alpha   90.00
_cell.angle_beta   90.00
_cell.angle_gamma   90.00
#
_symmetry.space_group_name_H-M   'P 1'
#
loop_
_entity.id
_entity.type
_entity.pdbx_description
1 polymer ?
#
loop_
_entity_poly.entity_id
_entity_poly.type
_entity_poly.pdbx_seq_one_letter_code
_entity_poly.pdbx_strand_id
1 'polypeptide(L)'
;MPSKFVIFIVFFGLLIVPASTSLGHTVDPENAAWEFPPLQWTKDLESGYVSTAPVVVEEMLFVKVGGRSDSPGGPWDDGKGPGIYAFNTYTGEQIWRYEHTQSRSGFEISPPVFVYGFDMLINGWTSGNITAHNTSTGELLWMYETERISWGVTGKLMPVIGEPNVQDTIHISTETGVLGLSLNGTLLFQHTFPDNATGYRNGVGLAILSENFSIFSSTSGLLLATGDESGGFHSWEIDGSNFSSWDLNSILGASELKMRTPPFIMYPSHQNDTFGAGVIVQGSEGGELVNLQLNNESNLSVKNRVSLGIAPSIPVNLPNGVVVTGDLDSVKAHCFYNLTDCDNATVIDFGPVSGEPVLLGGNYNLGGMPLVVPHNTADGYWAGHLVWWGENNIESSLQWDWHPQKEGWLTAGVGGTTEVMAAANDASWLEVRYFDDDPNAPSIDSDEQQNSENQETKSNNPTVTGLPLLTELLVVMTLVLSTAGLAGGNMAAKRAGSLGILLVLLLLLPTLNLAWVTAVSDEGGDLETSREGFPEEWNDSQVVCFEYPEDLWWDEVGMTIFLDDDEGEIARLQGNNSRTCVGGLSEHQTIQTATVEAAQLAGFEYTWDSQPLGVFVEDIGPAEGGDGDRWWLYWVDGKHGNLAVNLQPITNASVVEWRFL
;
A
#
# COMPACT_ATOMS: atom_id res chain seq x y z
N MET A 1 -48.37 -10.06 33.69
CA MET A 1 -48.38 -11.48 34.09
C MET A 1 -48.54 -12.34 32.84
N PRO A 2 -47.78 -13.42 32.70
CA PRO A 2 -46.95 -13.61 31.50
C PRO A 2 -47.19 -14.95 30.80
N SER A 3 -47.14 -14.97 29.48
CA SER A 3 -46.63 -16.10 28.69
C SER A 3 -46.77 -15.81 27.19
N LYS A 4 -45.77 -15.12 26.63
CA LYS A 4 -45.36 -15.20 25.20
C LYS A 4 -44.01 -14.49 24.99
N PHE A 5 -43.14 -14.62 26.00
CA PHE A 5 -41.80 -14.04 26.09
C PHE A 5 -40.71 -15.09 25.79
N VAL A 6 -41.07 -16.18 25.09
CA VAL A 6 -40.25 -17.41 25.03
C VAL A 6 -39.94 -17.87 23.59
N ILE A 7 -40.22 -17.08 22.55
CA ILE A 7 -39.92 -17.46 21.15
C ILE A 7 -39.05 -16.43 20.40
N PHE A 8 -38.48 -15.44 21.11
CA PHE A 8 -37.51 -14.49 20.52
C PHE A 8 -36.06 -14.74 20.94
N ILE A 9 -35.79 -15.82 21.68
CA ILE A 9 -34.44 -16.21 22.15
C ILE A 9 -33.77 -17.26 21.24
N VAL A 10 -34.44 -17.71 20.17
CA VAL A 10 -33.92 -18.78 19.28
C VAL A 10 -33.21 -18.27 18.03
N PHE A 11 -33.26 -16.97 17.70
CA PHE A 11 -32.39 -16.38 16.66
C PHE A 11 -31.23 -15.53 17.23
N PHE A 12 -31.16 -15.41 18.56
CA PHE A 12 -29.95 -15.05 19.30
C PHE A 12 -29.07 -16.29 19.63
N GLY A 13 -29.37 -17.43 18.98
CA GLY A 13 -28.64 -18.70 19.06
C GLY A 13 -27.34 -18.75 18.27
N LEU A 14 -26.74 -17.59 17.97
CA LEU A 14 -25.31 -17.44 17.67
C LEU A 14 -24.65 -16.36 18.54
N LEU A 15 -25.22 -16.08 19.72
CA LEU A 15 -24.38 -15.95 20.91
C LEU A 15 -23.88 -17.36 21.28
N ILE A 16 -22.80 -17.78 20.64
CA ILE A 16 -21.73 -18.33 21.48
C ILE A 16 -21.14 -17.09 22.16
N VAL A 17 -21.70 -16.77 23.32
CA VAL A 17 -20.86 -16.33 24.43
C VAL A 17 -19.96 -17.54 24.69
N PRO A 18 -18.66 -17.55 24.35
CA PRO A 18 -17.78 -18.16 25.32
C PRO A 18 -17.94 -17.24 26.53
N ALA A 19 -18.33 -17.82 27.67
CA ALA A 19 -18.23 -17.13 28.94
C ALA A 19 -16.94 -16.34 28.93
N SER A 20 -16.97 -15.04 29.26
CA SER A 20 -15.81 -14.17 29.49
C SER A 20 -14.53 -14.99 29.69
N THR A 21 -13.91 -15.33 28.57
CA THR A 21 -12.64 -15.97 28.41
C THR A 21 -12.03 -14.97 27.48
N SER A 22 -11.09 -14.21 28.02
CA SER A 22 -10.28 -13.33 27.22
C SER A 22 -9.82 -14.13 26.00
N LEU A 23 -10.32 -13.73 24.82
CA LEU A 23 -9.90 -14.25 23.53
C LEU A 23 -8.50 -13.75 23.13
N GLY A 24 -7.78 -13.11 24.06
CA GLY A 24 -6.35 -12.82 23.99
C GLY A 24 -5.50 -13.51 25.06
N HIS A 25 -6.05 -14.40 25.91
CA HIS A 25 -5.32 -15.02 27.03
C HIS A 25 -5.20 -16.54 27.00
N THR A 26 -5.73 -17.26 26.01
CA THR A 26 -5.72 -18.74 26.07
C THR A 26 -4.41 -19.37 25.60
N VAL A 27 -3.54 -18.62 24.93
CA VAL A 27 -2.24 -19.11 24.45
C VAL A 27 -1.19 -18.07 24.83
N ASP A 28 -0.12 -18.54 25.47
CA ASP A 28 1.09 -17.73 25.70
C ASP A 28 1.63 -17.27 24.34
N PRO A 29 1.92 -15.98 24.11
CA PRO A 29 2.39 -15.44 22.82
C PRO A 29 3.56 -16.25 22.22
N GLU A 30 4.40 -16.83 23.08
CA GLU A 30 5.54 -17.67 22.69
C GLU A 30 5.17 -19.00 21.98
N ASN A 31 3.90 -19.44 22.05
CA ASN A 31 3.48 -20.75 21.51
C ASN A 31 2.48 -20.65 20.34
N ALA A 32 2.11 -19.44 19.93
CA ALA A 32 1.20 -19.22 18.80
C ALA A 32 1.99 -18.91 17.53
N ALA A 33 1.67 -19.61 16.44
CA ALA A 33 2.31 -19.40 15.15
C ALA A 33 1.26 -19.34 14.04
N TRP A 34 1.42 -18.37 13.14
CA TRP A 34 0.64 -18.28 11.92
C TRP A 34 1.46 -18.77 10.74
N GLU A 35 1.15 -19.96 10.27
CA GLU A 35 1.74 -20.47 9.04
C GLU A 35 1.22 -19.69 7.83
N PHE A 36 2.15 -19.24 6.99
CA PHE A 36 1.81 -18.56 5.76
C PHE A 36 1.44 -19.58 4.67
N PRO A 37 0.23 -19.50 4.07
CA PRO A 37 -0.18 -20.48 3.07
C PRO A 37 0.77 -20.48 1.84
N PRO A 38 1.02 -21.66 1.23
CA PRO A 38 1.88 -21.76 0.07
C PRO A 38 1.26 -21.08 -1.15
N LEU A 39 2.11 -20.62 -2.07
CA LEU A 39 1.66 -20.06 -3.34
C LEU A 39 1.10 -21.15 -4.24
N GLN A 40 -0.14 -20.96 -4.69
CA GLN A 40 -0.86 -21.93 -5.50
C GLN A 40 -0.86 -21.52 -6.96
N TRP A 41 -1.24 -20.28 -7.24
CA TRP A 41 -1.22 -19.75 -8.59
C TRP A 41 -1.06 -18.23 -8.61
N THR A 42 -0.64 -17.73 -9.78
CA THR A 42 -0.45 -16.30 -10.04
C THR A 42 -1.07 -15.91 -11.37
N LYS A 43 -1.37 -14.62 -11.52
CA LYS A 43 -1.95 -14.07 -12.74
C LYS A 43 -1.44 -12.65 -12.98
N ASP A 44 -0.88 -12.40 -14.16
CA ASP A 44 -0.77 -11.04 -14.68
C ASP A 44 -2.16 -10.65 -15.22
N LEU A 45 -2.75 -9.62 -14.62
CA LEU A 45 -4.06 -9.10 -15.03
C LEU A 45 -3.95 -8.24 -16.30
N GLU A 46 -2.73 -7.87 -16.70
CA GLU A 46 -2.42 -6.97 -17.81
C GLU A 46 -3.21 -5.64 -17.77
N SER A 47 -3.65 -5.24 -16.57
CA SER A 47 -4.57 -4.15 -16.31
C SER A 47 -4.07 -3.38 -15.10
N GLY A 48 -3.77 -2.09 -15.27
CA GLY A 48 -2.87 -1.30 -14.43
C GLY A 48 -2.94 -1.47 -12.92
N TYR A 49 -3.32 -0.42 -12.21
CA TYR A 49 -3.22 -0.38 -10.76
C TYR A 49 -4.22 -1.32 -10.08
N VAL A 50 -3.82 -2.00 -9.01
CA VAL A 50 -4.74 -2.73 -8.11
C VAL A 50 -4.61 -2.12 -6.72
N SER A 51 -5.51 -1.18 -6.43
CA SER A 51 -5.37 -0.30 -5.27
C SER A 51 -6.26 -0.68 -4.08
N THR A 52 -7.10 -1.71 -4.23
CA THR A 52 -8.03 -2.21 -3.20
C THR A 52 -7.85 -3.70 -2.98
N ALA A 53 -8.02 -4.17 -1.75
CA ALA A 53 -7.92 -5.59 -1.44
C ALA A 53 -8.87 -6.45 -2.33
N PRO A 54 -8.40 -7.61 -2.86
CA PRO A 54 -9.28 -8.57 -3.51
C PRO A 54 -10.40 -9.07 -2.60
N VAL A 55 -11.50 -9.55 -3.19
CA VAL A 55 -12.63 -10.13 -2.43
C VAL A 55 -12.72 -11.62 -2.74
N VAL A 56 -12.42 -12.44 -1.72
CA VAL A 56 -12.54 -13.89 -1.77
C VAL A 56 -13.86 -14.30 -1.10
N VAL A 57 -14.72 -15.00 -1.82
CA VAL A 57 -15.98 -15.56 -1.33
C VAL A 57 -16.13 -16.97 -1.86
N GLU A 58 -15.89 -17.95 -0.98
CA GLU A 58 -15.94 -19.38 -1.34
C GLU A 58 -15.03 -19.65 -2.57
N GLU A 59 -15.59 -20.25 -3.62
CA GLU A 59 -14.88 -20.57 -4.86
C GLU A 59 -14.67 -19.36 -5.79
N MET A 60 -15.12 -18.16 -5.41
CA MET A 60 -15.02 -16.95 -6.23
C MET A 60 -14.01 -15.95 -5.68
N LEU A 61 -13.15 -15.45 -6.56
CA LEU A 61 -12.22 -14.36 -6.29
C LEU A 61 -12.51 -13.20 -7.23
N PHE A 62 -12.83 -12.03 -6.67
CA PHE A 62 -13.06 -10.80 -7.41
C PHE A 62 -11.89 -9.84 -7.22
N VAL A 63 -11.33 -9.36 -8.33
CA VAL A 63 -10.26 -8.37 -8.34
C VAL A 63 -10.71 -7.17 -9.13
N LYS A 64 -10.70 -6.01 -8.47
CA LYS A 64 -10.96 -4.74 -9.12
C LYS A 64 -9.64 -4.15 -9.61
N VAL A 65 -9.62 -3.75 -10.86
CA VAL A 65 -8.43 -3.22 -11.51
C VAL A 65 -8.70 -1.82 -12.05
N GLY A 66 -7.67 -1.00 -12.01
CA GLY A 66 -7.58 0.27 -12.70
C GLY A 66 -7.17 0.11 -14.16
N GLY A 67 -6.91 1.25 -14.78
CA GLY A 67 -6.35 1.35 -16.13
C GLY A 67 -4.82 1.35 -16.07
N ARG A 68 -4.17 0.94 -17.16
CA ARG A 68 -2.70 0.86 -17.23
C ARG A 68 -2.01 2.16 -16.82
N SER A 69 -0.89 2.02 -16.10
CA SER A 69 -0.04 3.10 -15.60
C SER A 69 0.62 3.92 -16.72
N ASP A 70 0.82 3.33 -17.89
CA ASP A 70 1.37 3.98 -19.08
C ASP A 70 0.32 4.70 -19.94
N SER A 71 -0.96 4.54 -19.61
CA SER A 71 -2.08 5.30 -20.20
C SER A 71 -3.08 5.73 -19.12
N PRO A 72 -2.65 6.61 -18.17
CA PRO A 72 -3.52 7.11 -17.12
C PRO A 72 -4.61 7.98 -17.76
N GLY A 73 -5.82 7.42 -17.83
CA GLY A 73 -7.02 8.10 -18.35
C GLY A 73 -7.54 7.64 -19.72
N GLY A 74 -6.89 6.64 -20.33
CA GLY A 74 -7.39 5.99 -21.53
C GLY A 74 -7.26 6.82 -22.83
N PRO A 75 -7.78 6.31 -23.97
CA PRO A 75 -8.50 5.05 -24.13
C PRO A 75 -7.59 3.84 -23.88
N TRP A 76 -8.16 2.76 -23.38
CA TRP A 76 -7.44 1.52 -23.09
C TRP A 76 -7.69 0.51 -24.21
N ASP A 77 -6.71 -0.38 -24.41
CA ASP A 77 -6.90 -1.54 -25.26
C ASP A 77 -8.01 -2.43 -24.69
N ASP A 78 -8.74 -3.11 -25.58
CA ASP A 78 -9.66 -4.18 -25.21
C ASP A 78 -8.94 -5.15 -24.29
N GLY A 79 -9.50 -5.40 -23.11
CA GLY A 79 -8.85 -6.27 -22.16
C GLY A 79 -7.92 -5.56 -21.16
N LYS A 80 -7.75 -4.24 -21.20
CA LYS A 80 -6.73 -3.54 -20.38
C LYS A 80 -7.19 -2.29 -19.65
N GLY A 81 -8.50 -2.01 -19.69
CA GLY A 81 -9.11 -0.89 -18.99
C GLY A 81 -9.59 -1.22 -17.56
N PRO A 82 -10.00 -0.20 -16.80
CA PRO A 82 -10.63 -0.35 -15.50
C PRO A 82 -11.77 -1.37 -15.53
N GLY A 83 -11.87 -2.20 -14.51
CA GLY A 83 -12.80 -3.32 -14.54
C GLY A 83 -12.82 -4.18 -13.29
N ILE A 84 -13.62 -5.24 -13.35
CA ILE A 84 -13.68 -6.29 -12.33
C ILE A 84 -13.46 -7.63 -13.02
N TYR A 85 -12.57 -8.42 -12.44
CA TYR A 85 -12.19 -9.74 -12.94
C TYR A 85 -12.60 -10.75 -11.90
N ALA A 86 -13.27 -11.82 -12.33
CA ALA A 86 -13.66 -12.91 -11.46
C ALA A 86 -12.93 -14.18 -11.85
N PHE A 87 -12.35 -14.84 -10.86
CA PHE A 87 -11.64 -16.09 -11.00
C PHE A 87 -12.25 -17.14 -10.09
N ASN A 88 -12.08 -18.41 -10.45
CA ASN A 88 -12.22 -19.47 -9.49
C ASN A 88 -11.01 -19.41 -8.53
N THR A 89 -11.28 -19.32 -7.23
CA THR A 89 -10.27 -19.16 -6.17
C THR A 89 -9.22 -20.28 -6.19
N TYR A 90 -9.63 -21.52 -6.48
CA TYR A 90 -8.79 -22.70 -6.35
C TYR A 90 -8.17 -23.16 -7.68
N THR A 91 -8.72 -22.78 -8.82
CA THR A 91 -8.16 -23.18 -10.14
C THR A 91 -7.46 -22.04 -10.87
N GLY A 92 -7.71 -20.78 -10.49
CA GLY A 92 -7.23 -19.60 -11.20
C GLY A 92 -7.89 -19.40 -12.57
N GLU A 93 -8.93 -20.17 -12.90
CA GLU A 93 -9.69 -20.01 -14.13
C GLU A 93 -10.49 -18.70 -14.09
N GLN A 94 -10.36 -17.87 -15.12
CA GLN A 94 -11.17 -16.65 -15.23
C GLN A 94 -12.61 -17.03 -15.62
N ILE A 95 -13.56 -16.70 -14.77
CA ILE A 95 -14.99 -17.01 -14.96
C ILE A 95 -15.65 -15.94 -15.82
N TRP A 96 -15.48 -14.68 -15.42
CA TRP A 96 -16.02 -13.54 -16.14
C TRP A 96 -15.17 -12.30 -15.92
N ARG A 97 -15.45 -11.28 -16.74
CA ARG A 97 -14.81 -9.98 -16.67
C ARG A 97 -15.81 -8.90 -17.06
N TYR A 98 -15.78 -7.79 -16.33
CA TYR A 98 -16.51 -6.57 -16.63
C TYR A 98 -15.54 -5.41 -16.88
N GLU A 99 -15.77 -4.64 -17.95
CA GLU A 99 -14.98 -3.45 -18.27
C GLU A 99 -15.79 -2.17 -18.07
N HIS A 100 -15.22 -1.22 -17.32
CA HIS A 100 -15.83 0.06 -17.01
C HIS A 100 -15.25 1.18 -17.88
N THR A 101 -15.75 1.27 -19.11
CA THR A 101 -15.25 2.22 -20.13
C THR A 101 -15.51 3.69 -19.81
N GLN A 102 -16.37 4.01 -18.84
CA GLN A 102 -16.66 5.39 -18.42
C GLN A 102 -15.60 5.99 -17.49
N SER A 103 -14.70 5.17 -16.91
CA SER A 103 -13.59 5.71 -16.14
C SER A 103 -12.69 6.58 -17.02
N ARG A 104 -12.06 7.60 -16.41
CA ARG A 104 -11.09 8.48 -17.07
C ARG A 104 -9.86 8.75 -16.20
N SER A 105 -9.75 8.14 -15.04
CA SER A 105 -8.60 8.28 -14.16
C SER A 105 -7.61 7.12 -14.37
N GLY A 106 -8.14 5.91 -14.64
CA GLY A 106 -7.36 4.68 -14.53
C GLY A 106 -7.02 4.30 -13.08
N PHE A 107 -7.42 5.12 -12.10
CA PHE A 107 -7.14 4.92 -10.69
C PHE A 107 -8.44 4.62 -9.97
N GLU A 108 -8.70 3.33 -9.72
CA GLU A 108 -9.96 2.86 -9.16
C GLU A 108 -9.77 2.35 -7.74
N ILE A 109 -10.26 3.13 -6.77
CA ILE A 109 -9.88 2.98 -5.35
C ILE A 109 -11.05 2.69 -4.40
N SER A 110 -12.29 2.67 -4.89
CA SER A 110 -13.44 2.23 -4.07
C SER A 110 -13.42 0.70 -3.95
N PRO A 111 -13.31 0.10 -2.76
CA PRO A 111 -13.26 -1.36 -2.64
C PRO A 111 -14.59 -2.01 -3.07
N PRO A 112 -14.55 -3.12 -3.83
CA PRO A 112 -15.75 -3.86 -4.17
C PRO A 112 -16.35 -4.50 -2.91
N VAL A 113 -17.68 -4.64 -2.88
CA VAL A 113 -18.41 -5.19 -1.73
C VAL A 113 -19.33 -6.31 -2.19
N PHE A 114 -19.15 -7.50 -1.62
CA PHE A 114 -20.07 -8.62 -1.79
C PHE A 114 -21.24 -8.51 -0.80
N VAL A 115 -22.47 -8.65 -1.30
CA VAL A 115 -23.69 -8.63 -0.49
C VAL A 115 -24.20 -10.06 -0.30
N TYR A 116 -23.88 -10.64 0.86
CA TYR A 116 -24.31 -11.98 1.25
C TYR A 116 -25.82 -12.15 1.15
N GLY A 117 -26.26 -13.29 0.58
CA GLY A 117 -27.66 -13.65 0.43
C GLY A 117 -28.36 -13.08 -0.82
N PHE A 118 -27.70 -12.20 -1.58
CA PHE A 118 -28.22 -11.62 -2.82
C PHE A 118 -27.37 -11.90 -4.05
N ASP A 119 -26.25 -12.62 -3.89
CA ASP A 119 -25.30 -12.98 -4.96
C ASP A 119 -24.94 -11.78 -5.85
N MET A 120 -24.66 -10.66 -5.18
CA MET A 120 -24.47 -9.36 -5.79
C MET A 120 -23.14 -8.75 -5.36
N LEU A 121 -22.36 -8.33 -6.35
CA LEU A 121 -21.13 -7.58 -6.17
C LEU A 121 -21.39 -6.11 -6.52
N ILE A 122 -21.20 -5.21 -5.55
CA ILE A 122 -21.43 -3.78 -5.73
C ILE A 122 -20.08 -3.06 -5.76
N ASN A 123 -19.97 -2.08 -6.64
CA ASN A 123 -18.75 -1.31 -6.78
C ASN A 123 -19.02 0.17 -7.10
N GLY A 124 -18.23 1.06 -6.50
CA GLY A 124 -18.14 2.46 -6.87
C GLY A 124 -17.02 2.71 -7.87
N TRP A 125 -17.21 3.65 -8.78
CA TRP A 125 -16.22 4.01 -9.79
C TRP A 125 -15.83 5.47 -9.69
N THR A 126 -14.58 5.80 -9.99
CA THR A 126 -14.12 7.20 -10.04
C THR A 126 -14.77 8.03 -11.15
N SER A 127 -15.50 7.38 -12.07
CA SER A 127 -16.38 8.06 -13.03
C SER A 127 -17.64 8.67 -12.39
N GLY A 128 -17.97 8.30 -11.15
CA GLY A 128 -19.24 8.65 -10.48
C GLY A 128 -20.31 7.57 -10.66
N ASN A 129 -20.00 6.46 -11.32
CA ASN A 129 -20.95 5.37 -11.49
C ASN A 129 -20.88 4.45 -10.26
N ILE A 130 -22.02 3.88 -9.91
CA ILE A 130 -22.15 2.77 -8.98
C ILE A 130 -22.77 1.63 -9.77
N THR A 131 -22.16 0.45 -9.74
CA THR A 131 -22.65 -0.73 -10.46
C THR A 131 -22.88 -1.89 -9.52
N ALA A 132 -23.87 -2.71 -9.85
CA ALA A 132 -24.08 -4.00 -9.22
C ALA A 132 -24.05 -5.11 -10.27
N HIS A 133 -23.36 -6.20 -9.95
CA HIS A 133 -23.16 -7.33 -10.84
C HIS A 133 -23.61 -8.62 -10.17
N ASN A 134 -24.15 -9.54 -10.97
CA ASN A 134 -24.32 -10.91 -10.53
C ASN A 134 -22.94 -11.55 -10.30
N THR A 135 -22.74 -12.17 -9.14
CA THR A 135 -21.43 -12.68 -8.74
C THR A 135 -20.98 -13.88 -9.57
N SER A 136 -21.90 -14.70 -10.07
CA SER A 136 -21.57 -15.89 -10.87
C SER A 136 -21.36 -15.59 -12.35
N THR A 137 -22.08 -14.62 -12.92
CA THR A 137 -22.07 -14.36 -14.37
C THR A 137 -21.37 -13.06 -14.77
N GLY A 138 -21.19 -12.12 -13.83
CA GLY A 138 -20.69 -10.77 -14.12
C GLY A 138 -21.72 -9.85 -14.78
N GLU A 139 -22.95 -10.32 -15.00
CA GLU A 139 -24.02 -9.53 -15.62
C GLU A 139 -24.30 -8.27 -14.81
N LEU A 140 -24.32 -7.11 -15.47
CA LEU A 140 -24.70 -5.84 -14.88
C LEU A 140 -26.20 -5.87 -14.53
N LEU A 141 -26.52 -5.88 -13.25
CA LEU A 141 -27.88 -5.87 -12.73
C LEU A 141 -28.50 -4.47 -12.81
N TRP A 142 -27.73 -3.48 -12.38
CA TRP A 142 -28.11 -2.07 -12.44
C TRP A 142 -26.89 -1.15 -12.35
N MET A 143 -27.08 0.10 -12.78
CA MET A 143 -26.10 1.17 -12.69
C MET A 143 -26.79 2.45 -12.24
N TYR A 144 -26.14 3.19 -11.34
CA TYR A 144 -26.57 4.50 -10.88
C TYR A 144 -25.46 5.52 -11.13
N GLU A 145 -25.80 6.70 -11.64
CA GLU A 145 -24.84 7.76 -11.94
C GLU A 145 -24.96 8.88 -10.89
N THR A 146 -23.84 9.28 -10.30
CA THR A 146 -23.75 10.40 -9.37
C THR A 146 -23.13 11.60 -10.05
N GLU A 147 -23.26 12.76 -9.41
CA GLU A 147 -22.46 13.92 -9.79
C GLU A 147 -20.96 13.61 -9.59
N ARG A 148 -20.15 14.09 -10.52
CA ARG A 148 -18.69 14.02 -10.50
C ARG A 148 -18.13 15.38 -10.92
N ILE A 149 -17.31 15.97 -10.06
CA ILE A 149 -16.52 17.17 -10.29
C ILE A 149 -15.12 16.77 -10.74
N SER A 150 -14.43 15.96 -9.94
CA SER A 150 -13.07 15.46 -10.16
C SER A 150 -13.00 13.95 -9.93
N TRP A 151 -13.37 13.51 -8.73
CA TRP A 151 -13.29 12.13 -8.24
C TRP A 151 -14.68 11.60 -7.91
N GLY A 152 -15.21 10.64 -8.67
CA GLY A 152 -16.56 10.10 -8.44
C GLY A 152 -16.74 9.37 -7.10
N VAL A 153 -16.85 8.04 -7.13
CA VAL A 153 -17.00 7.22 -5.91
C VAL A 153 -15.67 6.55 -5.61
N THR A 154 -15.06 6.93 -4.49
CA THR A 154 -13.71 6.48 -4.09
C THR A 154 -13.66 5.72 -2.77
N GLY A 155 -14.68 5.84 -1.91
CA GLY A 155 -14.71 5.16 -0.62
C GLY A 155 -15.42 3.80 -0.68
N LYS A 156 -15.28 3.01 0.40
CA LYS A 156 -16.03 1.75 0.57
C LYS A 156 -17.51 2.03 0.80
N LEU A 157 -18.37 1.24 0.15
CA LEU A 157 -19.82 1.26 0.29
C LEU A 157 -20.24 0.43 1.51
N MET A 158 -21.38 0.77 2.12
CA MET A 158 -21.90 0.06 3.29
C MET A 158 -23.33 -0.47 3.03
N PRO A 159 -23.49 -1.77 2.71
CA PRO A 159 -24.81 -2.40 2.69
C PRO A 159 -25.31 -2.63 4.12
N VAL A 160 -26.56 -2.25 4.38
CA VAL A 160 -27.29 -2.52 5.62
C VAL A 160 -28.50 -3.38 5.28
N ILE A 161 -28.46 -4.64 5.73
CA ILE A 161 -29.35 -5.71 5.29
C ILE A 161 -29.99 -6.40 6.48
N GLY A 162 -31.29 -6.69 6.39
CA GLY A 162 -32.02 -7.48 7.38
C GLY A 162 -32.35 -6.73 8.67
N GLU A 163 -32.17 -5.41 8.71
CA GLU A 163 -32.49 -4.59 9.86
C GLU A 163 -34.01 -4.51 10.08
N PRO A 164 -34.53 -4.91 11.26
CA PRO A 164 -35.95 -4.91 11.52
C PRO A 164 -36.58 -3.52 11.36
N ASN A 165 -37.65 -3.44 10.56
CA ASN A 165 -38.41 -2.22 10.28
C ASN A 165 -37.68 -1.17 9.43
N VAL A 166 -36.53 -1.50 8.85
CA VAL A 166 -35.84 -0.67 7.86
C VAL A 166 -35.75 -1.44 6.55
N GLN A 167 -35.84 -0.74 5.43
CA GLN A 167 -35.64 -1.35 4.12
C GLN A 167 -34.15 -1.65 3.92
N ASP A 168 -33.83 -2.79 3.30
CA ASP A 168 -32.46 -3.08 2.87
C ASP A 168 -31.93 -1.96 1.98
N THR A 169 -30.77 -1.43 2.36
CA THR A 169 -30.21 -0.20 1.83
C THR A 169 -28.72 -0.35 1.61
N ILE A 170 -28.19 0.30 0.58
CA ILE A 170 -26.76 0.43 0.33
C ILE A 170 -26.44 1.90 0.50
N HIS A 171 -25.57 2.21 1.44
CA HIS A 171 -25.13 3.56 1.74
C HIS A 171 -23.82 3.86 1.03
N ILE A 172 -23.80 4.98 0.32
CA ILE A 172 -22.67 5.40 -0.49
C ILE A 172 -22.31 6.84 -0.15
N SER A 173 -21.02 7.07 0.10
CA SER A 173 -20.44 8.40 0.06
C SER A 173 -19.96 8.69 -1.36
N THR A 174 -20.39 9.83 -1.88
CA THR A 174 -20.12 10.32 -3.24
C THR A 174 -19.23 11.54 -3.16
N GLU A 175 -18.78 12.06 -4.30
CA GLU A 175 -17.97 13.28 -4.33
C GLU A 175 -18.68 14.48 -3.69
N THR A 176 -20.00 14.64 -3.87
CA THR A 176 -20.72 15.85 -3.45
C THR A 176 -21.66 15.64 -2.27
N GLY A 177 -21.66 14.45 -1.67
CA GLY A 177 -22.57 14.13 -0.58
C GLY A 177 -22.70 12.64 -0.32
N VAL A 178 -23.87 12.22 0.18
CA VAL A 178 -24.21 10.83 0.47
C VAL A 178 -25.54 10.45 -0.15
N LEU A 179 -25.71 9.16 -0.45
CA LEU A 179 -26.99 8.62 -0.91
C LEU A 179 -27.22 7.20 -0.42
N GLY A 180 -28.49 6.81 -0.41
CA GLY A 180 -28.93 5.45 -0.16
C GLY A 180 -29.62 4.87 -1.39
N LEU A 181 -29.20 3.69 -1.82
CA LEU A 181 -29.84 2.91 -2.87
C LEU A 181 -30.52 1.68 -2.29
N SER A 182 -31.65 1.27 -2.86
CA SER A 182 -32.17 -0.08 -2.63
C SER A 182 -31.28 -1.12 -3.32
N LEU A 183 -31.46 -2.39 -2.97
CA LEU A 183 -30.77 -3.51 -3.64
C LEU A 183 -31.01 -3.61 -5.15
N ASN A 184 -32.06 -2.94 -5.65
CA ASN A 184 -32.37 -2.85 -7.08
C ASN A 184 -31.86 -1.55 -7.73
N GLY A 185 -31.04 -0.77 -7.04
CA GLY A 185 -30.46 0.48 -7.54
C GLY A 185 -31.42 1.68 -7.56
N THR A 186 -32.56 1.61 -6.86
CA THR A 186 -33.48 2.75 -6.75
C THR A 186 -33.02 3.70 -5.65
N LEU A 187 -32.95 5.00 -5.96
CA LEU A 187 -32.64 6.04 -4.97
C LEU A 187 -33.69 6.07 -3.86
N LEU A 188 -33.25 5.97 -2.61
CA LEU A 188 -34.07 6.06 -1.41
C LEU A 188 -33.95 7.44 -0.76
N PHE A 189 -32.73 7.95 -0.64
CA PHE A 189 -32.44 9.28 -0.13
C PHE A 189 -31.12 9.81 -0.70
N GLN A 190 -30.93 11.13 -0.63
CA GLN A 190 -29.69 11.80 -1.01
C GLN A 190 -29.54 13.09 -0.18
N HIS A 191 -28.33 13.36 0.27
CA HIS A 191 -27.93 14.61 0.92
C HIS A 191 -26.65 15.13 0.29
N THR A 192 -26.54 16.44 0.13
CA THR A 192 -25.32 17.10 -0.37
C THR A 192 -24.48 17.60 0.80
N PHE A 193 -23.15 17.56 0.67
CA PHE A 193 -22.29 18.19 1.67
C PHE A 193 -22.53 19.71 1.74
N PRO A 194 -22.49 20.31 2.93
CA PRO A 194 -22.56 21.76 3.09
C PRO A 194 -21.42 22.48 2.36
N ASP A 195 -21.63 23.77 2.05
CA ASP A 195 -20.60 24.67 1.53
C ASP A 195 -19.86 24.20 0.25
N ASN A 196 -20.49 23.30 -0.52
CA ASN A 196 -19.92 22.65 -1.70
C ASN A 196 -18.61 21.88 -1.40
N ALA A 197 -18.48 21.35 -0.18
CA ALA A 197 -17.39 20.45 0.16
C ALA A 197 -17.42 19.19 -0.72
N THR A 198 -16.24 18.61 -0.95
CA THR A 198 -16.07 17.42 -1.79
C THR A 198 -15.48 16.25 -1.01
N GLY A 199 -15.88 15.03 -1.34
CA GLY A 199 -15.32 13.79 -0.81
C GLY A 199 -14.17 13.23 -1.64
N TYR A 200 -13.15 12.68 -0.99
CA TYR A 200 -12.11 11.86 -1.62
C TYR A 200 -11.63 10.80 -0.61
N ARG A 201 -11.57 9.53 -1.04
CA ARG A 201 -11.32 8.34 -0.18
C ARG A 201 -12.28 8.17 1.02
N ASN A 202 -13.27 9.04 1.16
CA ASN A 202 -14.24 9.06 2.24
C ASN A 202 -15.28 7.93 2.09
N GLY A 203 -15.05 6.79 2.75
CA GLY A 203 -16.05 5.71 2.81
C GLY A 203 -17.15 5.97 3.83
N VAL A 204 -18.17 5.11 3.82
CA VAL A 204 -19.22 5.09 4.84
C VAL A 204 -18.78 4.21 6.01
N GLY A 205 -18.92 4.74 7.21
CA GLY A 205 -18.58 4.06 8.45
C GLY A 205 -19.73 4.07 9.45
N LEU A 206 -19.54 3.37 10.56
CA LEU A 206 -20.52 3.29 11.64
C LEU A 206 -20.07 4.16 12.82
N ALA A 207 -21.00 4.88 13.42
CA ALA A 207 -20.72 5.77 14.52
C ALA A 207 -21.80 5.65 15.61
N ILE A 208 -21.37 5.84 16.86
CA ILE A 208 -22.26 6.07 17.99
C ILE A 208 -21.83 7.39 18.62
N LEU A 209 -22.70 8.39 18.54
CA LEU A 209 -22.37 9.72 19.02
C LEU A 209 -22.94 10.00 20.42
N SER A 210 -23.97 9.28 20.85
CA SER A 210 -24.65 9.56 22.13
C SER A 210 -24.68 8.36 23.06
N GLU A 211 -24.54 8.65 24.36
CA GLU A 211 -24.80 7.74 25.48
C GLU A 211 -26.24 7.21 25.47
N ASN A 212 -27.15 8.07 25.03
CA ASN A 212 -28.54 7.75 24.86
C ASN A 212 -28.80 7.60 23.36
N PHE A 213 -28.62 6.37 22.89
CA PHE A 213 -28.91 5.90 21.53
C PHE A 213 -30.22 6.45 20.91
N SER A 214 -31.18 6.90 21.72
CA SER A 214 -32.43 7.51 21.23
C SER A 214 -32.35 8.93 20.67
N ILE A 215 -31.26 9.70 20.88
CA ILE A 215 -31.21 11.13 20.46
C ILE A 215 -31.20 11.28 18.93
N PHE A 216 -30.55 10.35 18.21
CA PHE A 216 -30.41 10.39 16.76
C PHE A 216 -30.93 9.15 16.05
N SER A 217 -31.53 8.20 16.76
CA SER A 217 -31.99 6.98 16.13
C SER A 217 -33.37 6.60 16.62
N SER A 218 -34.29 6.48 15.67
CA SER A 218 -35.61 5.90 15.88
C SER A 218 -35.62 4.36 15.92
N THR A 219 -34.51 3.72 15.51
CA THR A 219 -34.40 2.26 15.26
C THR A 219 -33.46 1.51 16.22
N SER A 220 -32.17 1.86 16.30
CA SER A 220 -31.15 1.06 17.03
C SER A 220 -30.07 1.83 17.81
N GLY A 221 -29.91 3.14 17.60
CA GLY A 221 -28.82 3.94 18.16
C GLY A 221 -27.60 4.09 17.26
N LEU A 222 -27.57 3.32 16.18
CA LEU A 222 -26.47 3.25 15.25
C LEU A 222 -26.65 4.32 14.17
N LEU A 223 -25.60 5.10 13.95
CA LEU A 223 -25.55 6.08 12.87
C LEU A 223 -24.55 5.61 11.82
N LEU A 224 -24.85 5.97 10.58
CA LEU A 224 -23.87 5.94 9.51
C LEU A 224 -23.23 7.31 9.45
N ALA A 225 -21.94 7.33 9.13
CA ALA A 225 -21.20 8.57 9.05
C ALA A 225 -20.14 8.54 7.94
N THR A 226 -19.75 9.72 7.49
CA THR A 226 -18.62 9.93 6.58
C THR A 226 -18.00 11.30 6.87
N GLY A 227 -16.89 11.61 6.19
CA GLY A 227 -16.31 12.95 6.21
C GLY A 227 -16.03 13.49 4.81
N ASP A 228 -15.46 14.68 4.74
CA ASP A 228 -15.14 15.36 3.48
C ASP A 228 -13.72 16.00 3.48
N GLU A 229 -13.30 16.55 2.33
CA GLU A 229 -12.01 17.24 2.14
C GLU A 229 -11.95 18.66 2.75
N SER A 230 -13.03 19.12 3.37
CA SER A 230 -13.11 20.41 4.09
C SER A 230 -13.17 20.22 5.61
N GLY A 231 -13.06 18.98 6.11
CA GLY A 231 -13.11 18.68 7.54
C GLY A 231 -14.52 18.57 8.09
N GLY A 232 -15.52 18.40 7.23
CA GLY A 232 -16.87 18.07 7.60
C GLY A 232 -16.98 16.64 8.13
N PHE A 233 -17.70 16.48 9.24
CA PHE A 233 -18.18 15.19 9.75
C PHE A 233 -19.69 15.15 9.56
N HIS A 234 -20.19 14.13 8.87
CA HIS A 234 -21.60 14.00 8.51
C HIS A 234 -22.15 12.67 9.02
N SER A 235 -23.35 12.69 9.60
CA SER A 235 -24.02 11.47 10.10
C SER A 235 -25.50 11.43 9.74
N TRP A 236 -26.05 10.24 9.56
CA TRP A 236 -27.48 10.01 9.29
C TRP A 236 -27.97 8.67 9.86
N GLU A 237 -29.29 8.52 10.01
CA GLU A 237 -29.93 7.25 10.37
C GLU A 237 -29.91 6.26 9.20
N ILE A 238 -30.10 4.96 9.48
CA ILE A 238 -30.12 3.91 8.45
C ILE A 238 -31.19 4.17 7.37
N ASP A 239 -32.31 4.81 7.71
CA ASP A 239 -33.35 5.17 6.73
C ASP A 239 -33.02 6.44 5.91
N GLY A 240 -31.87 7.07 6.16
CA GLY A 240 -31.44 8.31 5.53
C GLY A 240 -31.94 9.59 6.20
N SER A 241 -32.70 9.49 7.29
CA SER A 241 -33.19 10.65 8.03
C SER A 241 -32.11 11.25 8.95
N ASN A 242 -32.44 12.38 9.58
CA ASN A 242 -31.60 13.04 10.59
C ASN A 242 -30.15 13.34 10.15
N PHE A 243 -29.97 13.67 8.86
CA PHE A 243 -28.68 14.11 8.33
C PHE A 243 -28.18 15.35 9.09
N SER A 244 -27.05 15.19 9.77
CA SER A 244 -26.42 16.19 10.60
C SER A 244 -24.98 16.39 10.13
N SER A 245 -24.47 17.61 10.26
CA SER A 245 -23.12 17.98 9.78
C SER A 245 -22.44 18.89 10.79
N TRP A 246 -21.16 18.65 11.03
CA TRP A 246 -20.32 19.43 11.93
C TRP A 246 -18.99 19.75 11.23
N ASP A 247 -18.49 20.96 11.44
CA ASP A 247 -17.17 21.38 10.97
C ASP A 247 -16.12 21.05 12.05
N LEU A 248 -15.25 20.08 11.77
CA LEU A 248 -14.20 19.69 12.70
C LEU A 248 -13.09 20.74 12.82
N ASN A 249 -12.88 21.61 11.84
CA ASN A 249 -11.91 22.71 11.97
C ASN A 249 -12.31 23.63 13.13
N SER A 250 -13.59 23.98 13.20
CA SER A 250 -14.15 24.77 14.30
C SER A 250 -14.08 24.05 15.65
N ILE A 251 -14.28 22.73 15.68
CA ILE A 251 -14.29 21.94 16.92
C ILE A 251 -12.87 21.69 17.46
N LEU A 252 -11.92 21.42 16.56
CA LEU A 252 -10.54 21.09 16.89
C LEU A 252 -9.65 22.33 16.98
N GLY A 253 -10.14 23.51 16.57
CA GLY A 253 -9.36 24.73 16.52
C GLY A 253 -8.23 24.68 15.49
N ALA A 254 -8.45 23.94 14.41
CA ALA A 254 -7.49 23.71 13.34
C ALA A 254 -7.99 24.35 12.04
N SER A 255 -7.16 24.32 11.00
CA SER A 255 -7.53 24.76 9.65
C SER A 255 -7.10 23.71 8.63
N GLU A 256 -7.88 23.58 7.54
CA GLU A 256 -7.58 22.71 6.41
C GLU A 256 -7.50 21.21 6.75
N LEU A 257 -8.23 20.78 7.77
CA LEU A 257 -8.39 19.35 8.08
C LEU A 257 -9.22 18.65 7.00
N LYS A 258 -8.88 17.39 6.75
CA LYS A 258 -9.53 16.51 5.78
C LYS A 258 -9.88 15.19 6.44
N MET A 259 -10.98 14.57 6.02
CA MET A 259 -11.39 13.25 6.47
C MET A 259 -11.44 12.26 5.31
N ARG A 260 -10.42 11.40 5.23
CA ARG A 260 -10.24 10.41 4.14
C ARG A 260 -10.46 8.97 4.56
N THR A 261 -10.79 8.74 5.82
CA THR A 261 -11.09 7.41 6.35
C THR A 261 -12.54 7.36 6.82
N PRO A 262 -13.22 6.21 6.67
CA PRO A 262 -14.54 6.03 7.27
C PRO A 262 -14.49 6.24 8.78
N PRO A 263 -15.44 6.99 9.38
CA PRO A 263 -15.63 7.01 10.82
C PRO A 263 -15.93 5.61 11.36
N PHE A 264 -15.61 5.37 12.63
CA PHE A 264 -15.82 4.07 13.25
C PHE A 264 -16.29 4.18 14.68
N ILE A 265 -16.81 3.09 15.22
CA ILE A 265 -17.27 3.04 16.60
C ILE A 265 -16.06 2.98 17.52
N MET A 266 -15.97 3.95 18.43
CA MET A 266 -15.02 3.91 19.53
C MET A 266 -15.68 3.24 20.73
N TYR A 267 -15.12 2.12 21.19
CA TYR A 267 -15.64 1.39 22.35
C TYR A 267 -15.36 2.15 23.65
N PRO A 268 -16.26 2.06 24.64
CA PRO A 268 -16.06 2.70 25.93
C PRO A 268 -14.86 2.11 26.68
N SER A 269 -14.13 2.99 27.36
CA SER A 269 -12.93 2.70 28.15
C SER A 269 -13.19 1.98 29.49
N HIS A 270 -14.39 2.12 30.05
CA HIS A 270 -14.82 1.49 31.29
C HIS A 270 -16.30 1.11 31.18
N GLN A 271 -16.79 0.23 32.07
CA GLN A 271 -18.22 -0.12 32.10
C GLN A 271 -19.17 1.08 32.27
N ASN A 272 -18.66 2.20 32.80
CA ASN A 272 -19.42 3.43 33.00
C ASN A 272 -19.14 4.49 31.93
N ASP A 273 -18.19 4.24 31.02
CA ASP A 273 -17.96 5.09 29.86
C ASP A 273 -18.93 4.74 28.75
N THR A 274 -19.03 5.66 27.81
CA THR A 274 -19.92 5.55 26.67
C THR A 274 -19.16 5.50 25.37
N PHE A 275 -19.84 4.92 24.38
CA PHE A 275 -19.32 4.84 23.02
C PHE A 275 -19.14 6.23 22.43
N GLY A 276 -18.17 6.33 21.53
CA GLY A 276 -17.93 7.52 20.73
C GLY A 276 -17.77 7.19 19.25
N ALA A 277 -17.52 8.21 18.45
CA ALA A 277 -17.12 8.08 17.06
C ALA A 277 -15.63 8.36 16.94
N GLY A 278 -14.87 7.34 16.56
CA GLY A 278 -13.49 7.49 16.13
C GLY A 278 -13.44 8.07 14.71
N VAL A 279 -12.64 9.11 14.52
CA VAL A 279 -12.35 9.68 13.21
C VAL A 279 -10.86 9.93 13.07
N ILE A 280 -10.33 9.76 11.86
CA ILE A 280 -9.00 10.22 11.53
C ILE A 280 -9.13 11.46 10.66
N VAL A 281 -8.47 12.53 11.10
CA VAL A 281 -8.32 13.78 10.36
C VAL A 281 -6.87 13.91 9.88
N GLN A 282 -6.70 14.51 8.71
CA GLN A 282 -5.39 14.76 8.09
C GLN A 282 -5.27 16.25 7.79
N GLY A 283 -4.21 16.89 8.28
CA GLY A 283 -3.83 18.27 7.94
C GLY A 283 -2.43 18.34 7.32
N SER A 284 -1.97 19.55 7.00
CA SER A 284 -0.62 19.77 6.45
C SER A 284 0.51 19.49 7.45
N GLU A 285 0.23 19.64 8.75
CA GLU A 285 1.21 19.47 9.83
C GLU A 285 1.21 18.07 10.45
N GLY A 286 0.27 17.20 10.05
CA GLY A 286 0.10 15.87 10.65
C GLY A 286 -1.33 15.35 10.58
N GLY A 287 -1.51 14.11 11.00
CA GLY A 287 -2.83 13.51 11.22
C GLY A 287 -3.20 13.51 12.70
N GLU A 288 -4.49 13.39 13.01
CA GLU A 288 -4.96 13.11 14.36
C GLU A 288 -6.02 12.01 14.32
N LEU A 289 -5.93 11.07 15.24
CA LEU A 289 -7.03 10.18 15.59
C LEU A 289 -7.83 10.82 16.73
N VAL A 290 -9.11 11.07 16.50
CA VAL A 290 -9.99 11.82 17.40
C VAL A 290 -11.17 10.96 17.83
N ASN A 291 -11.47 10.95 19.12
CA ASN A 291 -12.70 10.36 19.66
C ASN A 291 -13.73 11.46 19.92
N LEU A 292 -14.82 11.40 19.19
CA LEU A 292 -15.91 12.37 19.22
C LEU A 292 -17.10 11.82 20.01
N GLN A 293 -17.72 12.70 20.78
CA GLN A 293 -18.94 12.40 21.53
C GLN A 293 -19.90 13.58 21.49
N LEU A 294 -21.19 13.29 21.39
CA LEU A 294 -22.25 14.27 21.51
C LEU A 294 -22.61 14.50 22.97
N ASN A 295 -22.68 15.76 23.37
CA ASN A 295 -23.18 16.13 24.68
C ASN A 295 -24.73 16.16 24.72
N ASN A 296 -25.29 16.36 25.92
CA ASN A 296 -26.75 16.42 26.14
C ASN A 296 -27.45 17.58 25.39
N GLU A 297 -26.69 18.55 24.88
CA GLU A 297 -27.19 19.70 24.11
C GLU A 297 -27.07 19.49 22.59
N SER A 298 -26.73 18.28 22.14
CA SER A 298 -26.50 17.93 20.74
C SER A 298 -25.29 18.61 20.07
N ASN A 299 -24.34 19.08 20.87
CA ASN A 299 -23.07 19.58 20.37
C ASN A 299 -22.01 18.48 20.41
N LEU A 300 -21.20 18.42 19.34
CA LEU A 300 -20.08 17.51 19.23
C LEU A 300 -18.91 18.02 20.09
N SER A 301 -18.30 17.12 20.84
CA SER A 301 -17.20 17.39 21.76
C SER A 301 -16.11 16.34 21.61
N VAL A 302 -14.87 16.73 21.87
CA VAL A 302 -13.70 15.86 21.78
C VAL A 302 -13.44 15.22 23.13
N LYS A 303 -13.44 13.88 23.17
CA LYS A 303 -13.12 13.13 24.39
C LYS A 303 -11.61 12.96 24.55
N ASN A 304 -10.94 12.56 23.48
CA ASN A 304 -9.49 12.44 23.42
C ASN A 304 -9.02 12.54 21.96
N ARG A 305 -7.71 12.76 21.80
CA ARG A 305 -7.05 12.78 20.50
C ARG A 305 -5.62 12.26 20.62
N VAL A 306 -5.12 11.65 19.56
CA VAL A 306 -3.75 11.16 19.45
C VAL A 306 -3.17 11.64 18.13
N SER A 307 -1.95 12.18 18.17
CA SER A 307 -1.23 12.59 16.96
C SER A 307 -0.83 11.37 16.14
N LEU A 308 -0.99 11.49 14.83
CA LEU A 308 -0.53 10.55 13.81
C LEU A 308 0.42 11.28 12.84
N GLY A 309 1.18 10.53 12.04
CA GLY A 309 1.97 11.11 10.96
C GLY A 309 1.12 11.75 9.85
N ILE A 310 1.79 12.35 8.87
CA ILE A 310 1.17 13.19 7.83
C ILE A 310 0.28 12.43 6.84
N ALA A 311 0.38 11.11 6.75
CA ALA A 311 -0.39 10.28 5.81
C ALA A 311 -0.96 9.03 6.49
N PRO A 312 -1.94 9.20 7.40
CA PRO A 312 -2.50 8.08 8.13
C PRO A 312 -3.24 7.11 7.18
N SER A 313 -3.05 5.82 7.42
CA SER A 313 -3.74 4.72 6.75
C SER A 313 -5.12 4.46 7.35
N ILE A 314 -5.92 3.66 6.63
CA ILE A 314 -7.27 3.32 7.09
C ILE A 314 -7.16 2.54 8.41
N PRO A 315 -7.88 2.95 9.47
CA PRO A 315 -7.76 2.31 10.77
C PRO A 315 -8.50 0.98 10.79
N VAL A 316 -8.00 0.09 11.64
CA VAL A 316 -8.65 -1.18 11.94
C VAL A 316 -8.91 -1.27 13.43
N ASN A 317 -10.13 -1.63 13.79
CA ASN A 317 -10.55 -1.79 15.18
C ASN A 317 -10.39 -3.23 15.62
N LEU A 318 -9.55 -3.43 16.63
CA LEU A 318 -9.48 -4.66 17.39
C LEU A 318 -10.57 -4.67 18.49
N PRO A 319 -10.92 -5.85 19.03
CA PRO A 319 -11.80 -5.92 20.19
C PRO A 319 -11.25 -5.10 21.36
N ASN A 320 -12.13 -4.70 22.29
CA ASN A 320 -11.78 -3.82 23.40
C ASN A 320 -11.14 -2.51 22.93
N GLY A 321 -11.66 -1.88 21.86
CA GLY A 321 -11.40 -0.49 21.48
C GLY A 321 -9.94 -0.12 21.21
N VAL A 322 -9.11 -1.09 20.88
CA VAL A 322 -7.76 -0.85 20.37
C VAL A 322 -7.88 -0.51 18.88
N VAL A 323 -7.33 0.64 18.49
CA VAL A 323 -7.35 1.11 17.10
C VAL A 323 -5.95 0.96 16.53
N VAL A 324 -5.79 0.15 15.49
CA VAL A 324 -4.53 0.03 14.76
C VAL A 324 -4.59 0.91 13.52
N THR A 325 -3.61 1.80 13.38
CA THR A 325 -3.44 2.63 12.18
C THR A 325 -1.94 2.89 12.00
N GLY A 326 -1.53 3.15 10.77
CA GLY A 326 -0.15 3.50 10.45
C GLY A 326 -0.02 4.78 9.68
N ASP A 327 1.21 5.22 9.48
CA ASP A 327 1.59 6.38 8.69
C ASP A 327 2.82 6.04 7.82
N LEU A 328 3.61 7.05 7.41
CA LEU A 328 4.80 6.83 6.58
C LEU A 328 5.97 6.20 7.36
N ASP A 329 5.92 6.19 8.69
CA ASP A 329 7.02 5.73 9.53
C ASP A 329 6.73 4.39 10.19
N SER A 330 5.49 4.16 10.64
CA SER A 330 5.16 3.01 11.47
C SER A 330 3.66 2.67 11.48
N VAL A 331 3.35 1.43 11.86
CA VAL A 331 2.02 1.00 12.28
C VAL A 331 1.97 0.94 13.79
N LYS A 332 0.97 1.60 14.38
CA LYS A 332 0.80 1.71 15.82
C LYS A 332 -0.59 1.28 16.24
N ALA A 333 -0.65 0.61 17.40
CA ALA A 333 -1.88 0.30 18.09
C ALA A 333 -2.12 1.35 19.19
N HIS A 334 -3.29 1.99 19.13
CA HIS A 334 -3.71 3.05 20.03
C HIS A 334 -4.79 2.52 20.98
N CYS A 335 -4.50 2.55 22.28
CA CYS A 335 -5.47 2.31 23.33
C CYS A 335 -6.22 3.59 23.67
N PHE A 336 -7.54 3.51 23.82
CA PHE A 336 -8.36 4.60 24.36
C PHE A 336 -8.86 4.32 25.79
N TYR A 337 -8.26 3.34 26.46
CA TYR A 337 -8.54 2.90 27.83
C TYR A 337 -7.52 3.51 28.78
N ASN A 338 -7.92 3.78 30.02
CA ASN A 338 -7.01 4.13 31.11
C ASN A 338 -6.32 2.86 31.63
N LEU A 339 -5.53 2.22 30.78
CA LEU A 339 -4.59 1.18 31.19
C LEU A 339 -3.35 1.91 31.68
N THR A 340 -2.93 1.64 32.90
CA THR A 340 -1.80 2.31 33.58
C THR A 340 -0.46 2.24 32.83
N ASP A 341 -0.38 1.52 31.70
CA ASP A 341 0.80 1.38 30.82
C ASP A 341 0.48 1.48 29.31
N CYS A 342 -0.77 1.78 28.89
CA CYS A 342 -1.13 1.97 27.46
C CYS A 342 -1.31 3.45 27.07
N ASP A 343 -0.72 4.37 27.85
CA ASP A 343 -0.70 5.82 27.58
C ASP A 343 0.10 6.17 26.31
N ASN A 344 0.90 5.22 25.78
CA ASN A 344 1.67 5.37 24.55
C ASN A 344 1.21 4.36 23.51
N ALA A 345 1.12 4.81 22.26
CA ALA A 345 0.85 3.94 21.13
C ALA A 345 1.93 2.85 21.02
N THR A 346 1.52 1.59 20.93
CA THR A 346 2.43 0.45 20.78
C THR A 346 2.79 0.29 19.31
N VAL A 347 4.08 0.30 18.98
CA VAL A 347 4.51 0.02 17.60
C VAL A 347 4.30 -1.46 17.31
N ILE A 348 3.54 -1.73 16.24
CA ILE A 348 3.27 -3.08 15.73
C ILE A 348 4.26 -3.40 14.61
N ASP A 349 4.53 -2.42 13.74
CA ASP A 349 5.39 -2.56 12.58
C ASP A 349 6.07 -1.24 12.21
N PHE A 350 7.16 -1.31 11.44
CA PHE A 350 7.90 -0.16 10.94
C PHE A 350 7.84 -0.11 9.41
N GLY A 351 7.75 1.10 8.88
CA GLY A 351 7.71 1.33 7.43
C GLY A 351 6.45 2.05 6.96
N PRO A 352 6.44 2.47 5.69
CA PRO A 352 5.40 3.32 5.14
C PRO A 352 4.13 2.54 4.81
N VAL A 353 3.04 2.89 5.47
CA VAL A 353 1.70 2.30 5.27
C VAL A 353 0.70 3.41 4.96
N SER A 354 0.22 3.43 3.72
CA SER A 354 -0.85 4.35 3.26
C SER A 354 -2.13 3.62 2.81
N GLY A 355 -2.10 2.29 2.92
CA GLY A 355 -3.09 1.37 2.38
C GLY A 355 -4.19 0.95 3.34
N GLU A 356 -4.69 -0.26 3.11
CA GLU A 356 -5.75 -0.92 3.87
C GLU A 356 -5.16 -2.04 4.73
N PRO A 357 -4.74 -1.79 5.99
CA PRO A 357 -4.52 -2.88 6.93
C PRO A 357 -5.80 -3.74 7.04
N VAL A 358 -5.65 -5.06 7.11
CA VAL A 358 -6.79 -6.00 7.10
C VAL A 358 -6.68 -6.98 8.25
N LEU A 359 -7.81 -7.27 8.88
CA LEU A 359 -7.93 -8.41 9.80
C LEU A 359 -8.44 -9.62 9.04
N LEU A 360 -7.73 -10.74 9.17
CA LEU A 360 -8.15 -12.01 8.56
C LEU A 360 -8.79 -12.91 9.61
N GLY A 361 -9.95 -13.50 9.27
CA GLY A 361 -10.58 -14.55 10.07
C GLY A 361 -10.13 -15.94 9.63
N GLY A 362 -10.31 -16.96 10.48
CA GLY A 362 -10.06 -18.37 10.14
C GLY A 362 -9.91 -19.28 11.35
N ASN A 363 -9.76 -20.59 11.13
CA ASN A 363 -9.86 -21.61 12.19
C ASN A 363 -8.52 -21.99 12.83
N TYR A 364 -7.39 -21.57 12.28
CA TYR A 364 -6.08 -21.93 12.85
C TYR A 364 -5.87 -21.27 14.21
N ASN A 365 -5.34 -22.04 15.15
CA ASN A 365 -5.11 -21.69 16.55
C ASN A 365 -4.03 -20.61 16.69
N LEU A 366 -4.39 -19.36 16.40
CA LEU A 366 -3.44 -18.26 16.37
C LEU A 366 -3.25 -17.59 17.73
N GLY A 367 -4.07 -17.92 18.74
CA GLY A 367 -3.95 -17.36 20.10
C GLY A 367 -4.13 -15.85 20.22
N GLY A 368 -4.14 -15.12 19.09
CA GLY A 368 -4.19 -13.68 18.91
C GLY A 368 -4.81 -13.34 17.54
N MET A 369 -4.97 -12.04 17.28
CA MET A 369 -5.70 -11.54 16.11
C MET A 369 -4.78 -11.39 14.88
N PRO A 370 -5.10 -11.99 13.73
CA PRO A 370 -4.30 -11.89 12.52
C PRO A 370 -4.51 -10.53 11.85
N LEU A 371 -3.46 -9.73 11.80
CA LEU A 371 -3.41 -8.42 11.16
C LEU A 371 -2.42 -8.49 10.00
N VAL A 372 -2.85 -8.06 8.82
CA VAL A 372 -1.98 -7.91 7.65
C VAL A 372 -1.78 -6.44 7.37
N VAL A 373 -0.52 -6.04 7.22
CA VAL A 373 -0.09 -4.66 6.98
C VAL A 373 0.47 -4.55 5.55
N PRO A 374 -0.16 -3.74 4.67
CA PRO A 374 0.38 -3.46 3.33
C PRO A 374 1.42 -2.34 3.38
N HIS A 375 2.68 -2.68 3.10
CA HIS A 375 3.78 -1.72 3.03
C HIS A 375 3.90 -1.15 1.63
N ASN A 376 3.72 0.17 1.53
CA ASN A 376 3.73 0.90 0.28
C ASN A 376 5.16 1.37 -0.03
N THR A 377 5.98 0.46 -0.53
CA THR A 377 7.35 0.70 -1.02
C THR A 377 7.46 0.32 -2.51
N ALA A 378 8.59 0.61 -3.15
CA ALA A 378 8.80 0.21 -4.55
C ALA A 378 8.68 -1.32 -4.74
N ASP A 379 9.18 -2.08 -3.77
CA ASP A 379 9.14 -3.56 -3.79
C ASP A 379 7.79 -4.10 -3.30
N GLY A 380 6.98 -3.27 -2.64
CA GLY A 380 5.62 -3.52 -2.13
C GLY A 380 5.37 -4.90 -1.53
N TYR A 381 5.15 -5.00 -0.23
CA TYR A 381 4.94 -6.29 0.43
C TYR A 381 3.86 -6.24 1.52
N TRP A 382 3.41 -7.42 1.96
CA TRP A 382 2.47 -7.54 3.08
C TRP A 382 3.15 -8.21 4.27
N ALA A 383 3.05 -7.60 5.46
CA ALA A 383 3.55 -8.18 6.70
C ALA A 383 2.39 -8.78 7.50
N GLY A 384 2.50 -10.06 7.87
CA GLY A 384 1.52 -10.77 8.67
C GLY A 384 1.89 -10.78 10.14
N HIS A 385 1.07 -10.15 10.97
CA HIS A 385 1.26 -10.06 12.42
C HIS A 385 0.17 -10.81 13.17
N LEU A 386 0.53 -11.41 14.29
CA LEU A 386 -0.42 -11.75 15.35
C LEU A 386 -0.38 -10.67 16.41
N VAL A 387 -1.55 -10.20 16.81
CA VAL A 387 -1.70 -9.13 17.81
C VAL A 387 -2.50 -9.65 19.01
N TRP A 388 -1.95 -9.46 20.20
CA TRP A 388 -2.57 -9.76 21.48
C TRP A 388 -2.78 -8.49 22.29
N TRP A 389 -3.82 -8.49 23.11
CA TRP A 389 -4.07 -7.42 24.05
C TRP A 389 -4.40 -8.01 25.42
N GLY A 390 -3.62 -7.62 26.42
CA GLY A 390 -3.84 -7.93 27.82
C GLY A 390 -4.56 -6.81 28.56
N GLU A 391 -4.74 -6.96 29.88
CA GLU A 391 -5.26 -5.88 30.72
C GLU A 391 -4.31 -4.66 30.76
N ASN A 392 -3.01 -4.79 30.47
CA ASN A 392 -2.06 -3.69 30.61
C ASN A 392 -1.13 -3.45 29.40
N ASN A 393 -1.13 -4.32 28.39
CA ASN A 393 -0.22 -4.21 27.27
C ASN A 393 -0.82 -4.73 25.96
N ILE A 394 -0.29 -4.22 24.85
CA ILE A 394 -0.49 -4.77 23.51
C ILE A 394 0.83 -5.43 23.12
N GLU A 395 0.76 -6.64 22.60
CA GLU A 395 1.91 -7.36 22.08
C GLU A 395 1.64 -7.74 20.64
N SER A 396 2.67 -7.73 19.81
CA SER A 396 2.61 -8.22 18.44
C SER A 396 3.81 -9.09 18.12
N SER A 397 3.62 -10.00 17.16
CA SER A 397 4.67 -10.85 16.66
C SER A 397 4.53 -10.98 15.15
N LEU A 398 5.58 -10.56 14.42
CA LEU A 398 5.69 -10.77 12.99
C LEU A 398 5.81 -12.26 12.70
N GLN A 399 4.96 -12.77 11.84
CA GLN A 399 4.89 -14.18 11.48
C GLN A 399 5.53 -14.45 10.12
N TRP A 400 5.33 -13.55 9.17
CA TRP A 400 5.80 -13.69 7.80
C TRP A 400 5.76 -12.34 7.07
N ASP A 401 6.58 -12.25 6.03
CA ASP A 401 6.54 -11.19 5.02
C ASP A 401 6.26 -11.80 3.64
N TRP A 402 5.27 -11.24 2.96
CA TRP A 402 4.86 -11.65 1.62
C TRP A 402 5.34 -10.63 0.60
N HIS A 403 6.46 -10.95 -0.04
CA HIS A 403 6.93 -10.25 -1.23
C HIS A 403 6.34 -10.89 -2.49
N PRO A 404 5.64 -10.11 -3.36
CA PRO A 404 5.11 -10.63 -4.61
C PRO A 404 6.24 -10.99 -5.58
N GLN A 405 5.99 -11.96 -6.47
CA GLN A 405 6.95 -12.36 -7.52
C GLN A 405 7.24 -11.26 -8.53
N LYS A 406 6.34 -10.28 -8.64
CA LYS A 406 6.51 -9.08 -9.45
C LYS A 406 6.35 -7.87 -8.54
N GLU A 407 7.47 -7.20 -8.27
CA GLU A 407 7.53 -6.00 -7.44
C GLU A 407 6.67 -4.87 -8.01
N GLY A 408 6.20 -4.03 -7.09
CA GLY A 408 5.43 -2.84 -7.40
C GLY A 408 4.79 -2.27 -6.15
N TRP A 409 4.58 -0.95 -6.15
CA TRP A 409 3.86 -0.25 -5.10
C TRP A 409 2.52 -0.92 -4.81
N LEU A 410 2.08 -0.86 -3.55
CA LEU A 410 0.77 -1.37 -3.18
C LEU A 410 0.14 -0.57 -2.05
N THR A 411 -1.14 -0.28 -2.23
CA THR A 411 -2.03 0.21 -1.18
C THR A 411 -3.11 -0.82 -0.83
N ALA A 412 -3.29 -1.83 -1.68
CA ALA A 412 -4.26 -2.90 -1.48
C ALA A 412 -3.87 -3.78 -0.29
N GLY A 413 -4.83 -4.06 0.58
CA GLY A 413 -4.70 -5.11 1.58
C GLY A 413 -4.77 -6.52 0.98
N VAL A 414 -4.78 -7.52 1.85
CA VAL A 414 -5.01 -8.93 1.48
C VAL A 414 -6.49 -9.26 1.60
N GLY A 415 -7.03 -9.96 0.61
CA GLY A 415 -8.37 -10.52 0.63
C GLY A 415 -8.42 -11.96 1.14
N GLY A 416 -9.51 -12.33 1.82
CA GLY A 416 -9.82 -13.72 2.19
C GLY A 416 -9.72 -14.02 3.68
N THR A 417 -9.17 -15.18 4.01
CA THR A 417 -9.06 -15.75 5.37
C THR A 417 -7.60 -16.04 5.69
N THR A 418 -7.33 -16.53 6.89
CA THR A 418 -5.99 -17.02 7.25
C THR A 418 -5.58 -18.28 6.49
N GLU A 419 -6.52 -18.92 5.79
CA GLU A 419 -6.36 -20.20 5.09
C GLU A 419 -6.29 -20.00 3.58
N VAL A 420 -7.01 -18.99 3.06
CA VAL A 420 -7.06 -18.63 1.64
C VAL A 420 -6.83 -17.13 1.51
N MET A 421 -5.70 -16.75 0.92
CA MET A 421 -5.29 -15.36 0.76
C MET A 421 -5.13 -15.01 -0.70
N ALA A 422 -5.65 -13.84 -1.09
CA ALA A 422 -5.44 -13.27 -2.41
C ALA A 422 -4.94 -11.83 -2.27
N ALA A 423 -3.88 -11.49 -2.99
CA ALA A 423 -3.30 -10.15 -2.95
C ALA A 423 -2.79 -9.73 -4.31
N ALA A 424 -2.86 -8.42 -4.58
CA ALA A 424 -2.38 -7.84 -5.83
C ALA A 424 -1.80 -6.45 -5.61
N ASN A 425 -0.90 -6.04 -6.50
CA ASN A 425 -0.19 -4.77 -6.44
C ASN A 425 -0.36 -3.93 -7.72
N ASP A 426 0.29 -2.77 -7.76
CA ASP A 426 0.22 -1.84 -8.87
C ASP A 426 0.96 -2.30 -10.14
N ALA A 427 1.68 -3.43 -10.07
CA ALA A 427 2.25 -4.10 -11.24
C ALA A 427 1.26 -5.04 -11.95
N SER A 428 -0.04 -4.95 -11.58
CA SER A 428 -1.12 -5.79 -12.11
C SER A 428 -0.97 -7.28 -11.77
N TRP A 429 -0.18 -7.60 -10.74
CA TRP A 429 0.17 -8.97 -10.40
C TRP A 429 -0.71 -9.49 -9.28
N LEU A 430 -1.43 -10.57 -9.53
CA LEU A 430 -2.29 -11.26 -8.57
C LEU A 430 -1.62 -12.57 -8.14
N GLU A 431 -1.59 -12.79 -6.83
CA GLU A 431 -1.14 -14.03 -6.21
C GLU A 431 -2.21 -14.60 -5.29
N VAL A 432 -2.40 -15.92 -5.35
CA VAL A 432 -3.34 -16.63 -4.50
C VAL A 432 -2.67 -17.79 -3.79
N ARG A 433 -2.93 -17.89 -2.49
CA ARG A 433 -2.27 -18.80 -1.57
C ARG A 433 -3.31 -19.52 -0.73
N TYR A 434 -3.19 -20.84 -0.64
CA TYR A 434 -4.00 -21.69 0.25
C TYR A 434 -3.32 -23.03 0.48
N PHE A 435 -3.72 -23.74 1.53
CA PHE A 435 -3.20 -25.08 1.83
C PHE A 435 -3.93 -26.15 1.00
N ASP A 436 -3.19 -27.18 0.53
CA ASP A 436 -3.74 -28.25 -0.33
C ASP A 436 -4.81 -29.11 0.36
N ASP A 437 -4.86 -29.10 1.69
CA ASP A 437 -5.83 -29.82 2.52
C ASP A 437 -7.09 -29.00 2.86
N ASP A 438 -7.26 -27.83 2.24
CA ASP A 438 -8.50 -27.06 2.33
C ASP A 438 -9.69 -27.93 1.85
N PRO A 439 -10.70 -28.19 2.68
CA PRO A 439 -11.84 -29.05 2.31
C PRO A 439 -12.68 -28.51 1.15
N ASN A 440 -12.53 -27.23 0.81
CA ASN A 440 -13.17 -26.60 -0.34
C ASN A 440 -12.26 -26.58 -1.59
N ALA A 441 -10.97 -26.89 -1.45
CA ALA A 441 -10.12 -27.14 -2.60
C ALA A 441 -10.60 -28.42 -3.30
N PRO A 442 -10.62 -28.47 -4.64
CA PRO A 442 -11.07 -29.65 -5.35
C PRO A 442 -10.21 -30.86 -4.93
N SER A 443 -10.87 -31.89 -4.41
CA SER A 443 -10.24 -33.18 -4.16
C SER A 443 -9.68 -33.69 -5.48
N ILE A 444 -8.35 -33.68 -5.63
CA ILE A 444 -7.70 -34.37 -6.73
C ILE A 444 -7.83 -35.86 -6.41
N ASP A 445 -8.94 -36.44 -6.84
CA ASP A 445 -9.17 -37.87 -6.73
C ASP A 445 -8.06 -38.57 -7.54
N SER A 446 -7.22 -39.32 -6.84
CA SER A 446 -5.96 -39.88 -7.34
C SER A 446 -6.14 -41.01 -8.36
N ASP A 447 -7.29 -41.11 -9.04
CA ASP A 447 -7.68 -42.27 -9.84
C ASP A 447 -7.71 -42.03 -11.36
N GLU A 448 -7.33 -40.86 -11.87
CA GLU A 448 -7.16 -40.62 -13.31
C GLU A 448 -5.70 -40.56 -13.82
N GLN A 449 -4.71 -40.92 -13.00
CA GLN A 449 -3.33 -41.16 -13.47
C GLN A 449 -2.97 -42.65 -13.56
N GLN A 450 -3.67 -43.37 -14.44
CA GLN A 450 -3.12 -44.58 -15.05
C GLN A 450 -3.39 -44.58 -16.56
N ASN A 451 -2.72 -43.67 -17.27
CA ASN A 451 -2.09 -43.93 -18.56
C ASN A 451 -1.53 -42.63 -19.13
N SER A 452 -0.26 -42.35 -18.86
CA SER A 452 0.72 -42.05 -19.92
C SER A 452 2.12 -41.99 -19.30
N GLU A 453 2.97 -42.85 -19.86
CA GLU A 453 4.30 -43.24 -19.44
C GLU A 453 5.28 -42.07 -19.19
N ASN A 454 6.07 -42.22 -18.12
CA ASN A 454 7.46 -41.78 -17.97
C ASN A 454 7.96 -40.62 -18.85
N GLN A 455 8.20 -39.46 -18.23
CA GLN A 455 9.46 -38.76 -18.47
C GLN A 455 9.89 -37.95 -17.24
N GLU A 456 11.20 -38.01 -17.00
CA GLU A 456 11.92 -37.62 -15.80
C GLU A 456 11.74 -36.16 -15.38
N THR A 457 11.82 -35.96 -14.07
CA THR A 457 12.08 -34.71 -13.37
C THR A 457 13.20 -33.92 -14.05
N LYS A 458 12.93 -32.70 -14.51
CA LYS A 458 13.97 -31.70 -14.73
C LYS A 458 13.86 -30.60 -13.69
N SER A 459 14.78 -30.67 -12.72
CA SER A 459 15.26 -29.52 -11.97
C SER A 459 15.67 -28.44 -12.98
N ASN A 460 15.00 -27.29 -12.93
CA ASN A 460 15.48 -26.09 -13.61
C ASN A 460 16.38 -25.34 -12.63
N ASN A 461 17.65 -25.71 -12.60
CA ASN A 461 18.67 -24.81 -12.08
C ASN A 461 18.65 -23.53 -12.94
N PRO A 462 18.59 -22.33 -12.33
CA PRO A 462 18.72 -21.10 -13.09
C PRO A 462 20.09 -21.06 -13.77
N THR A 463 20.10 -20.85 -15.08
CA THR A 463 21.32 -20.64 -15.86
C THR A 463 21.77 -19.18 -15.77
N VAL A 464 23.03 -18.93 -16.14
CA VAL A 464 23.77 -17.67 -15.98
C VAL A 464 23.06 -16.42 -16.56
N THR A 465 22.05 -16.59 -17.42
CA THR A 465 21.31 -15.47 -18.03
C THR A 465 19.91 -15.23 -17.44
N GLY A 466 19.48 -16.02 -16.44
CA GLY A 466 18.15 -15.88 -15.81
C GLY A 466 16.97 -16.34 -16.68
N LEU A 467 17.21 -16.88 -17.88
CA LEU A 467 16.18 -17.44 -18.75
C LEU A 467 15.89 -18.91 -18.42
N PRO A 468 14.65 -19.41 -18.63
CA PRO A 468 14.37 -20.84 -18.58
C PRO A 468 15.26 -21.61 -19.57
N LEU A 469 15.76 -22.79 -19.20
CA LEU A 469 16.68 -23.61 -20.02
C LEU A 469 16.16 -23.88 -21.44
N LEU A 470 14.83 -24.03 -21.59
CA LEU A 470 14.17 -24.25 -22.88
C LEU A 470 14.32 -23.03 -23.80
N THR A 471 14.18 -21.82 -23.26
CA THR A 471 14.33 -20.56 -23.97
C THR A 471 15.78 -20.31 -24.36
N GLU A 472 16.75 -20.62 -23.50
CA GLU A 472 18.18 -20.54 -23.86
C GLU A 472 18.51 -21.50 -25.02
N LEU A 473 18.05 -22.75 -24.93
CA LEU A 473 18.18 -23.73 -26.02
C LEU A 473 17.54 -23.25 -27.32
N LEU A 474 16.39 -22.58 -27.24
CA LEU A 474 15.67 -22.07 -28.41
C LEU A 474 16.37 -20.85 -29.03
N VAL A 475 16.95 -19.97 -28.21
CA VAL A 475 17.79 -18.85 -28.68
C VAL A 475 19.08 -19.38 -29.33
N VAL A 476 19.76 -20.34 -28.71
CA VAL A 476 20.97 -20.97 -29.27
C VAL A 476 20.65 -21.71 -30.56
N MET A 477 19.55 -22.47 -30.61
CA MET A 477 19.11 -23.16 -31.83
C MET A 477 18.75 -22.18 -32.95
N THR A 478 18.07 -21.08 -32.61
CA THR A 478 17.72 -20.03 -33.58
C THR A 478 19.00 -19.36 -34.10
N LEU A 479 19.97 -19.08 -33.24
CA LEU A 479 21.27 -18.50 -33.63
C LEU A 479 22.07 -19.47 -34.52
N VAL A 480 22.14 -20.76 -34.17
CA VAL A 480 22.83 -21.80 -34.96
C VAL A 480 22.18 -22.01 -36.32
N LEU A 481 20.85 -22.08 -36.39
CA LEU A 481 20.12 -22.20 -37.66
C LEU A 481 20.25 -20.93 -38.52
N SER A 482 20.29 -19.77 -37.88
CA SER A 482 20.42 -18.49 -38.57
C SER A 482 21.82 -18.27 -39.14
N THR A 483 22.86 -18.63 -38.37
CA THR A 483 24.25 -18.62 -38.84
C THR A 483 24.50 -19.65 -39.95
N ALA A 484 23.92 -20.85 -39.85
CA ALA A 484 23.93 -21.84 -40.94
C ALA A 484 23.19 -21.34 -42.19
N GLY A 485 22.07 -20.63 -42.03
CA GLY A 485 21.34 -19.98 -43.11
C GLY A 485 22.15 -18.91 -43.84
N LEU A 486 22.96 -18.13 -43.10
CA LEU A 486 23.86 -17.11 -43.66
C LEU A 486 25.06 -17.70 -44.41
N ALA A 487 25.56 -18.86 -43.96
CA ALA A 487 26.60 -19.63 -44.64
C ALA A 487 26.07 -20.40 -45.89
N GLY A 488 24.74 -20.53 -46.03
CA GLY A 488 24.10 -21.21 -47.14
C GLY A 488 24.24 -20.50 -48.49
N GLY A 489 24.39 -21.26 -49.57
CA GLY A 489 24.58 -20.72 -50.93
C GLY A 489 23.32 -20.12 -51.59
N ASN A 490 22.15 -20.22 -50.96
CA ASN A 490 20.88 -19.73 -51.50
C ASN A 490 20.48 -18.38 -50.85
N MET A 491 20.06 -17.41 -51.67
CA MET A 491 19.64 -16.07 -51.22
C MET A 491 18.45 -16.12 -50.25
N ALA A 492 17.54 -17.08 -50.38
CA ALA A 492 16.43 -17.26 -49.44
C ALA A 492 16.92 -17.70 -48.04
N ALA A 493 17.93 -18.57 -47.98
CA ALA A 493 18.52 -19.03 -46.73
C ALA A 493 19.27 -17.89 -46.00
N LYS A 494 19.97 -17.04 -46.75
CA LYS A 494 20.65 -15.86 -46.19
C LYS A 494 19.69 -14.85 -45.58
N ARG A 495 18.54 -14.62 -46.22
CA ARG A 495 17.49 -13.72 -45.71
C ARG A 495 16.84 -14.26 -44.44
N ALA A 496 16.49 -15.55 -44.42
CA ALA A 496 15.96 -16.21 -43.24
C ALA A 496 16.97 -16.17 -42.08
N GLY A 497 18.26 -16.41 -42.38
CA GLY A 497 19.33 -16.31 -41.41
C GLY A 497 19.54 -14.89 -40.86
N SER A 498 19.52 -13.85 -41.69
CA SER A 498 19.62 -12.47 -41.19
C SER A 498 18.42 -12.07 -40.32
N LEU A 499 17.21 -12.56 -40.64
CA LEU A 499 16.01 -12.25 -39.86
C LEU A 499 16.03 -12.95 -38.49
N GLY A 500 16.53 -14.18 -38.44
CA GLY A 500 16.66 -14.93 -37.19
C GLY A 500 17.76 -14.37 -36.27
N ILE A 501 18.87 -13.87 -36.82
CA ILE A 501 19.87 -13.13 -36.01
C ILE A 501 19.26 -11.83 -35.46
N LEU A 502 18.51 -11.08 -36.29
CA LEU A 502 17.86 -9.86 -35.84
C LEU A 502 16.84 -10.16 -34.72
N LEU A 503 16.06 -11.23 -34.84
CA LEU A 503 15.11 -11.66 -33.83
C LEU A 503 15.80 -12.02 -32.52
N VAL A 504 16.93 -12.74 -32.58
CA VAL A 504 17.74 -13.08 -31.39
C VAL A 504 18.30 -11.81 -30.74
N LEU A 505 18.79 -10.84 -31.53
CA LEU A 505 19.26 -9.54 -31.00
C LEU A 505 18.15 -8.74 -30.32
N LEU A 506 16.94 -8.74 -30.89
CA LEU A 506 15.78 -8.05 -30.31
C LEU A 506 15.27 -8.73 -29.03
N LEU A 507 15.36 -10.06 -28.95
CA LEU A 507 14.98 -10.81 -27.75
C LEU A 507 16.02 -10.69 -26.63
N LEU A 508 17.30 -10.54 -26.98
CA LEU A 508 18.38 -10.32 -26.03
C LEU A 508 18.52 -8.84 -25.62
N LEU A 509 17.76 -7.92 -26.21
CA LEU A 509 17.87 -6.49 -25.97
C LEU A 509 17.54 -6.08 -24.52
N PRO A 510 16.48 -6.61 -23.88
CA PRO A 510 16.20 -6.34 -22.47
C PRO A 510 17.26 -6.93 -21.53
N THR A 511 17.78 -8.12 -21.84
CA THR A 511 18.84 -8.78 -21.08
C THR A 511 20.18 -8.08 -21.26
N LEU A 512 20.48 -7.56 -22.45
CA LEU A 512 21.64 -6.71 -22.71
C LEU A 512 21.50 -5.37 -21.97
N ASN A 513 20.30 -4.79 -21.91
CA ASN A 513 20.05 -3.56 -21.15
C ASN A 513 20.24 -3.78 -19.65
N LEU A 514 19.70 -4.87 -19.11
CA LEU A 514 19.90 -5.26 -17.71
C LEU A 514 21.38 -5.57 -17.44
N ALA A 515 22.02 -6.38 -18.28
CA ALA A 515 23.44 -6.71 -18.17
C ALA A 515 24.34 -5.47 -18.26
N TRP A 516 23.93 -4.46 -19.06
CA TRP A 516 24.66 -3.21 -19.20
C TRP A 516 24.46 -2.32 -17.97
N VAL A 517 23.23 -2.20 -17.44
CA VAL A 517 22.95 -1.50 -16.18
C VAL A 517 23.66 -2.17 -15.00
N THR A 518 23.67 -3.50 -14.95
CA THR A 518 24.39 -4.25 -13.91
C THR A 518 25.90 -4.20 -14.08
N ALA A 519 26.41 -4.13 -15.31
CA ALA A 519 27.84 -3.96 -15.57
C ALA A 519 28.31 -2.54 -15.25
N VAL A 520 27.47 -1.53 -15.52
CA VAL A 520 27.72 -0.13 -15.13
C VAL A 520 27.63 0.03 -13.61
N SER A 521 26.78 -0.73 -12.91
CA SER A 521 26.79 -0.79 -11.44
C SER A 521 27.97 -1.56 -10.85
N ASP A 522 28.70 -2.34 -11.65
CA ASP A 522 29.88 -3.12 -11.21
C ASP A 522 31.20 -2.32 -11.37
N GLU A 523 31.16 -1.12 -11.97
CA GLU A 523 32.34 -0.26 -12.10
C GLU A 523 32.63 0.57 -10.83
N GLY A 524 31.62 0.80 -9.98
CA GLY A 524 31.74 1.51 -8.71
C GLY A 524 31.45 0.59 -7.51
N GLY A 525 32.39 -0.30 -7.16
CA GLY A 525 32.21 -1.21 -6.02
C GLY A 525 31.86 -0.49 -4.71
N ASP A 526 31.12 -1.17 -3.82
CA ASP A 526 30.84 -0.66 -2.48
C ASP A 526 32.16 -0.38 -1.72
N LEU A 527 32.18 0.72 -0.99
CA LEU A 527 33.29 1.17 -0.17
C LEU A 527 33.07 0.78 1.29
N GLU A 528 34.16 0.49 2.01
CA GLU A 528 34.07 0.39 3.47
C GLU A 528 33.70 1.77 4.05
N THR A 529 32.60 1.84 4.81
CA THR A 529 32.19 3.05 5.51
C THR A 529 33.19 3.37 6.62
N SER A 530 34.18 4.22 6.35
CA SER A 530 35.18 4.62 7.35
C SER A 530 35.13 6.13 7.60
N ARG A 531 34.83 6.50 8.85
CA ARG A 531 35.01 7.88 9.36
C ARG A 531 36.43 8.10 9.92
N GLU A 532 37.35 7.19 9.66
CA GLU A 532 38.73 7.28 10.16
C GLU A 532 39.44 8.51 9.57
N GLY A 533 39.82 9.44 10.44
CA GLY A 533 40.47 10.70 10.04
C GLY A 533 39.54 11.90 9.90
N PHE A 534 38.22 11.74 10.08
CA PHE A 534 37.30 12.87 10.23
C PHE A 534 37.38 13.48 11.64
N PRO A 535 37.14 14.80 11.78
CA PRO A 535 37.00 15.45 13.09
C PRO A 535 35.95 14.74 13.97
N GLU A 536 36.24 14.57 15.26
CA GLU A 536 35.31 13.92 16.22
C GLU A 536 33.98 14.67 16.35
N GLU A 537 33.99 15.97 16.06
CA GLU A 537 32.83 16.87 16.08
C GLU A 537 31.78 16.50 15.02
N TRP A 538 32.14 15.73 13.99
CA TRP A 538 31.25 15.33 12.89
C TRP A 538 30.63 13.93 13.03
N ASN A 539 30.72 13.32 14.20
CA ASN A 539 30.23 11.95 14.41
C ASN A 539 28.70 11.83 14.28
N ASP A 540 27.97 12.88 14.64
CA ASP A 540 26.50 12.93 14.59
C ASP A 540 25.98 13.97 13.57
N SER A 541 26.83 14.38 12.63
CA SER A 541 26.49 15.32 11.55
C SER A 541 26.61 14.66 10.17
N GLN A 542 25.99 15.29 9.19
CA GLN A 542 26.16 14.93 7.79
C GLN A 542 27.52 15.40 7.30
N VAL A 543 28.14 14.61 6.42
CA VAL A 543 29.43 14.93 5.81
C VAL A 543 29.33 14.70 4.31
N VAL A 544 29.79 15.65 3.50
CA VAL A 544 29.87 15.52 2.04
C VAL A 544 31.32 15.69 1.60
N CYS A 545 31.87 14.70 0.91
CA CYS A 545 33.23 14.73 0.37
C CYS A 545 33.22 14.75 -1.15
N PHE A 546 34.04 15.61 -1.76
CA PHE A 546 34.27 15.69 -3.21
C PHE A 546 35.69 15.26 -3.53
N GLU A 547 35.85 14.10 -4.15
CA GLU A 547 37.13 13.53 -4.54
C GLU A 547 37.40 13.76 -6.03
N TYR A 548 38.59 14.28 -6.32
CA TYR A 548 39.03 14.63 -7.66
C TYR A 548 40.26 13.79 -8.06
N PRO A 549 40.39 13.46 -9.36
CA PRO A 549 41.59 12.82 -9.87
C PRO A 549 42.78 13.79 -9.84
N GLU A 550 44.00 13.25 -9.82
CA GLU A 550 45.24 14.02 -9.63
C GLU A 550 45.44 15.14 -10.66
N ASP A 551 44.89 14.99 -11.87
CA ASP A 551 44.99 15.96 -12.96
C ASP A 551 44.04 17.16 -12.81
N LEU A 552 42.96 17.02 -12.03
CA LEU A 552 41.99 18.08 -11.75
C LEU A 552 42.14 18.69 -10.36
N TRP A 553 42.88 18.03 -9.47
CA TRP A 553 43.16 18.53 -8.13
C TRP A 553 44.12 19.73 -8.17
N TRP A 554 43.71 20.86 -7.55
CA TRP A 554 44.45 22.12 -7.58
C TRP A 554 45.45 22.30 -6.42
N ASP A 555 45.57 21.29 -5.55
CA ASP A 555 46.44 21.30 -4.38
C ASP A 555 47.46 20.16 -4.41
N GLU A 556 48.18 19.93 -3.31
CA GLU A 556 49.07 18.78 -3.19
C GLU A 556 48.27 17.46 -3.27
N VAL A 557 48.71 16.56 -4.16
CA VAL A 557 48.06 15.27 -4.42
C VAL A 557 47.99 14.43 -3.15
N GLY A 558 46.83 13.81 -2.90
CA GLY A 558 46.55 13.03 -1.69
C GLY A 558 46.17 13.88 -0.48
N MET A 559 46.00 15.19 -0.63
CA MET A 559 45.52 16.04 0.46
C MET A 559 44.00 15.97 0.58
N THR A 560 43.53 15.77 1.81
CA THR A 560 42.14 16.02 2.19
C THR A 560 42.01 17.36 2.90
N ILE A 561 41.13 18.22 2.41
CA ILE A 561 40.77 19.51 3.02
C ILE A 561 39.46 19.33 3.77
N PHE A 562 39.42 19.70 5.04
CA PHE A 562 38.23 19.64 5.89
C PHE A 562 37.69 21.04 6.13
N LEU A 563 36.42 21.24 5.78
CA LEU A 563 35.66 22.47 5.98
C LEU A 563 34.51 22.19 6.93
N ASP A 564 34.27 23.11 7.86
CA ASP A 564 33.08 23.11 8.72
C ASP A 564 32.04 24.10 8.20
N ASP A 565 30.79 23.89 8.57
CA ASP A 565 29.66 24.73 8.16
C ASP A 565 29.76 26.17 8.69
N ASP A 566 30.33 26.35 9.88
CA ASP A 566 30.41 27.61 10.61
C ASP A 566 31.83 28.25 10.63
N GLU A 567 32.90 27.46 10.50
CA GLU A 567 34.28 27.93 10.74
C GLU A 567 35.17 27.96 9.49
N GLY A 568 34.68 27.47 8.34
CA GLY A 568 35.48 27.36 7.12
C GLY A 568 36.52 26.24 7.22
N GLU A 569 37.72 26.42 6.67
CA GLU A 569 38.74 25.36 6.70
C GLU A 569 39.29 25.11 8.11
N ILE A 570 39.09 23.90 8.61
CA ILE A 570 39.48 23.48 9.96
C ILE A 570 40.73 22.58 9.98
N ALA A 571 40.97 21.82 8.91
CA ALA A 571 42.12 20.92 8.84
C ALA A 571 42.52 20.57 7.40
N ARG A 572 43.80 20.20 7.25
CA ARG A 572 44.37 19.62 6.05
C ARG A 572 45.18 18.39 6.44
N LEU A 573 44.85 17.24 5.88
CA LEU A 573 45.55 15.98 6.17
C LEU A 573 46.08 15.34 4.89
N GLN A 574 47.36 14.94 4.92
CA GLN A 574 47.95 14.14 3.87
C GLN A 574 47.49 12.70 4.03
N GLY A 575 46.76 12.21 3.04
CA GLY A 575 46.26 10.85 2.94
C GLY A 575 46.50 10.27 1.54
N ASN A 576 45.63 9.34 1.16
CA ASN A 576 45.69 8.67 -0.15
C ASN A 576 44.74 9.29 -1.18
N ASN A 577 43.80 10.14 -0.76
CA ASN A 577 42.74 10.68 -1.62
C ASN A 577 42.85 12.21 -1.69
N SER A 578 42.70 12.74 -2.90
CA SER A 578 42.65 14.18 -3.18
C SER A 578 41.20 14.65 -3.11
N ARG A 579 40.77 15.17 -1.96
CA ARG A 579 39.35 15.47 -1.72
C ARG A 579 39.09 16.66 -0.81
N THR A 580 37.93 17.28 -0.95
CA THR A 580 37.41 18.28 -0.01
C THR A 580 36.20 17.72 0.69
N CYS A 581 36.22 17.66 2.02
CA CYS A 581 35.11 17.20 2.84
C CYS A 581 34.52 18.36 3.65
N VAL A 582 33.21 18.50 3.60
CA VAL A 582 32.44 19.47 4.38
C VAL A 582 31.61 18.70 5.40
N GLY A 583 31.81 18.96 6.68
CA GLY A 583 31.04 18.35 7.78
C GLY A 583 30.32 19.41 8.61
N GLY A 584 29.70 18.99 9.72
CA GLY A 584 28.84 19.86 10.54
C GLY A 584 27.41 20.01 10.02
N LEU A 585 27.16 19.61 8.76
CA LEU A 585 25.86 19.76 8.09
C LEU A 585 24.72 19.06 8.83
N SER A 586 23.56 19.70 8.84
CA SER A 586 22.36 19.18 9.50
C SER A 586 21.10 19.57 8.71
N GLU A 587 19.97 18.93 9.04
CA GLU A 587 18.64 19.23 8.49
C GLU A 587 18.43 18.91 6.99
N HIS A 588 19.37 18.27 6.30
CA HIS A 588 19.14 17.81 4.92
C HIS A 588 18.51 16.42 4.86
N GLN A 589 17.49 16.27 4.01
CA GLN A 589 16.78 15.01 3.82
C GLN A 589 17.29 14.22 2.61
N THR A 590 18.00 14.88 1.68
CA THR A 590 18.48 14.26 0.43
C THR A 590 19.93 14.63 0.14
N ILE A 591 20.59 13.82 -0.69
CA ILE A 591 21.94 14.11 -1.18
C ILE A 591 22.00 15.46 -1.88
N GLN A 592 21.03 15.78 -2.72
CA GLN A 592 21.03 17.03 -3.48
C GLN A 592 21.12 18.23 -2.55
N THR A 593 20.28 18.26 -1.50
CA THR A 593 20.26 19.38 -0.55
C THR A 593 21.56 19.51 0.23
N ALA A 594 22.14 18.40 0.70
CA ALA A 594 23.42 18.42 1.41
C ALA A 594 24.60 18.78 0.48
N THR A 595 24.58 18.27 -0.75
CA THR A 595 25.64 18.51 -1.74
C THR A 595 25.65 19.96 -2.20
N VAL A 596 24.48 20.57 -2.38
CA VAL A 596 24.35 22.00 -2.72
C VAL A 596 24.97 22.88 -1.65
N GLU A 597 24.67 22.62 -0.38
CA GLU A 597 25.23 23.39 0.74
C GLU A 597 26.74 23.17 0.88
N ALA A 598 27.19 21.90 0.84
CA ALA A 598 28.60 21.55 0.88
C ALA A 598 29.40 22.20 -0.26
N ALA A 599 28.88 22.19 -1.49
CA ALA A 599 29.54 22.82 -2.63
C ALA A 599 29.63 24.34 -2.47
N GLN A 600 28.60 24.99 -1.92
CA GLN A 600 28.62 26.43 -1.62
C GLN A 600 29.67 26.77 -0.56
N LEU A 601 29.74 26.00 0.52
CA LEU A 601 30.74 26.17 1.58
C LEU A 601 32.17 25.92 1.08
N ALA A 602 32.34 24.95 0.17
CA ALA A 602 33.61 24.69 -0.50
C ALA A 602 33.98 25.71 -1.59
N GLY A 603 33.05 26.60 -1.98
CA GLY A 603 33.26 27.57 -3.04
C GLY A 603 33.28 26.95 -4.45
N PHE A 604 32.64 25.79 -4.63
CA PHE A 604 32.51 25.11 -5.92
C PHE A 604 31.28 25.59 -6.67
N GLU A 605 31.46 25.92 -7.95
CA GLU A 605 30.34 26.00 -8.89
C GLU A 605 29.82 24.60 -9.17
N TYR A 606 28.53 24.47 -9.45
CA TYR A 606 27.92 23.19 -9.76
C TYR A 606 26.80 23.35 -10.79
N THR A 607 26.59 22.30 -11.59
CA THR A 607 25.53 22.23 -12.58
C THR A 607 24.73 20.95 -12.38
N TRP A 608 23.40 21.07 -12.41
CA TRP A 608 22.48 19.95 -12.31
C TRP A 608 21.57 19.93 -13.53
N ASP A 609 21.26 18.73 -14.02
CA ASP A 609 20.31 18.52 -15.09
C ASP A 609 19.08 17.76 -14.59
N SER A 610 17.90 18.28 -14.89
CA SER A 610 16.64 17.67 -14.48
C SER A 610 16.18 16.69 -15.53
N GLN A 611 16.29 15.41 -15.21
CA GLN A 611 15.87 14.31 -16.08
C GLN A 611 14.55 13.70 -15.57
N PRO A 612 13.80 12.98 -16.42
CA PRO A 612 12.55 12.33 -16.03
C PRO A 612 12.67 11.34 -14.86
N LEU A 613 13.88 10.79 -14.65
CA LEU A 613 14.20 9.84 -13.57
C LEU A 613 14.79 10.53 -12.31
N GLY A 614 14.90 11.85 -12.32
CA GLY A 614 15.43 12.67 -11.23
C GLY A 614 16.58 13.58 -11.67
N VAL A 615 17.24 14.19 -10.70
CA VAL A 615 18.31 15.17 -10.93
C VAL A 615 19.65 14.45 -11.12
N PHE A 616 20.31 14.75 -12.23
CA PHE A 616 21.65 14.31 -12.59
C PHE A 616 22.67 15.42 -12.31
N VAL A 617 23.88 15.05 -11.90
CA VAL A 617 24.97 16.01 -11.63
C VAL A 617 25.81 16.10 -12.88
N GLU A 618 25.93 17.30 -13.44
CA GLU A 618 26.84 17.50 -14.57
C GLU A 618 28.22 17.88 -14.04
N ASP A 619 28.30 18.94 -13.24
CA ASP A 619 29.58 19.52 -12.83
C ASP A 619 29.61 19.82 -11.34
N ILE A 620 30.78 19.63 -10.71
CA ILE A 620 31.10 20.13 -9.38
C ILE A 620 32.54 20.64 -9.41
N GLY A 621 32.73 21.90 -9.02
CA GLY A 621 34.04 22.53 -9.01
C GLY A 621 34.68 22.54 -10.40
N PRO A 622 35.95 22.16 -10.55
CA PRO A 622 36.64 22.14 -11.85
C PRO A 622 36.38 20.89 -12.68
N ALA A 623 35.56 19.94 -12.22
CA ALA A 623 35.29 18.71 -12.94
C ALA A 623 33.97 18.81 -13.71
N GLU A 624 34.07 18.78 -15.05
CA GLU A 624 32.96 18.88 -16.00
C GLU A 624 32.52 17.48 -16.46
N GLY A 625 31.22 17.19 -16.37
CA GLY A 625 30.65 15.89 -16.71
C GLY A 625 30.93 15.49 -18.16
N GLY A 626 31.55 14.33 -18.36
CA GLY A 626 31.94 13.82 -19.67
C GLY A 626 33.31 14.28 -20.16
N ASP A 627 34.02 15.15 -19.43
CA ASP A 627 35.41 15.49 -19.76
C ASP A 627 36.34 14.29 -19.51
N GLY A 628 37.03 13.86 -20.57
CA GLY A 628 37.88 12.68 -20.52
C GLY A 628 37.13 11.36 -20.34
N ASP A 629 35.83 11.30 -20.65
CA ASP A 629 34.93 10.15 -20.42
C ASP A 629 34.70 9.85 -18.92
N ARG A 630 34.82 10.89 -18.09
CA ARG A 630 34.66 10.80 -16.63
C ARG A 630 33.36 11.40 -16.16
N TRP A 631 32.80 10.85 -15.09
CA TRP A 631 31.50 11.26 -14.56
C TRP A 631 31.51 11.31 -13.04
N TRP A 632 30.60 12.12 -12.48
CA TRP A 632 30.35 12.16 -11.05
C TRP A 632 29.54 10.94 -10.62
N LEU A 633 30.13 10.15 -9.73
CA LEU A 633 29.50 9.03 -9.04
C LEU A 633 29.45 9.35 -7.55
N TYR A 634 28.46 8.81 -6.84
CA TYR A 634 28.34 9.04 -5.41
C TYR A 634 28.14 7.75 -4.62
N TRP A 635 28.52 7.80 -3.35
CA TRP A 635 28.27 6.77 -2.35
C TRP A 635 27.62 7.40 -1.13
N VAL A 636 26.71 6.66 -0.49
CA VAL A 636 26.14 7.02 0.82
C VAL A 636 26.49 5.95 1.81
N ASP A 637 27.18 6.32 2.88
CA ASP A 637 27.59 5.41 3.93
C ASP A 637 28.31 4.17 3.36
N GLY A 638 29.15 4.37 2.35
CA GLY A 638 29.92 3.32 1.67
C GLY A 638 29.16 2.56 0.57
N LYS A 639 27.85 2.76 0.40
CA LYS A 639 27.06 2.09 -0.64
C LYS A 639 26.96 2.96 -1.89
N HIS A 640 27.22 2.37 -3.06
CA HIS A 640 27.13 3.11 -4.32
C HIS A 640 25.69 3.60 -4.58
N GLY A 641 25.58 4.83 -5.06
CA GLY A 641 24.32 5.50 -5.39
C GLY A 641 23.60 4.86 -6.56
N ASN A 642 22.35 4.45 -6.37
CA ASN A 642 21.49 3.87 -7.42
C ASN A 642 20.24 4.70 -7.73
N LEU A 643 20.05 5.82 -7.05
CA LEU A 643 18.94 6.75 -7.26
C LEU A 643 19.45 8.10 -7.77
N ALA A 644 18.53 8.94 -8.22
CA ALA A 644 18.86 10.34 -8.45
C ALA A 644 19.10 11.06 -7.11
N VAL A 645 19.99 12.06 -7.12
CA VAL A 645 20.44 12.75 -5.89
C VAL A 645 19.33 13.45 -5.10
N ASN A 646 18.24 13.81 -5.77
CA ASN A 646 17.07 14.47 -5.18
C ASN A 646 16.06 13.48 -4.58
N LEU A 647 16.28 12.18 -4.80
CA LEU A 647 15.41 11.10 -4.31
C LEU A 647 16.13 10.22 -3.29
N GLN A 648 17.46 10.21 -3.26
CA GLN A 648 18.24 9.42 -2.31
C GLN A 648 18.17 10.04 -0.90
N PRO A 649 17.55 9.36 0.08
CA PRO A 649 17.47 9.87 1.44
C PRO A 649 18.82 9.73 2.16
N ILE A 650 19.08 10.66 3.07
CA ILE A 650 20.25 10.65 3.97
C ILE A 650 19.81 10.84 5.42
N THR A 651 20.57 10.29 6.37
CA THR A 651 20.33 10.45 7.81
C THR A 651 21.12 11.64 8.36
N ASN A 652 20.84 12.07 9.59
CA ASN A 652 21.58 13.15 10.25
C ASN A 652 23.07 12.86 10.48
N ALA A 653 23.51 11.61 10.32
CA ALA A 653 24.91 11.21 10.46
C ALA A 653 25.50 10.64 9.16
N SER A 654 24.81 10.74 8.02
CA SER A 654 25.28 10.10 6.78
C SER A 654 26.53 10.76 6.19
N VAL A 655 27.40 9.93 5.59
CA VAL A 655 28.55 10.37 4.78
C VAL A 655 28.22 10.19 3.32
N VAL A 656 28.26 11.28 2.56
CA VAL A 656 28.13 11.29 1.10
C VAL A 656 29.51 11.47 0.50
N GLU A 657 29.95 10.54 -0.33
CA GLU A 657 31.22 10.64 -1.06
C GLU A 657 30.96 10.76 -2.55
N TRP A 658 31.32 11.90 -3.13
CA TRP A 658 31.36 12.14 -4.57
C TRP A 658 32.75 11.81 -5.10
N ARG A 659 32.84 11.05 -6.18
CA ARG A 659 34.08 10.82 -6.91
C ARG A 659 33.89 11.10 -8.39
N PHE A 660 34.85 11.82 -8.97
CA PHE A 660 34.92 12.03 -10.40
C PHE A 660 35.86 10.99 -11.02
N LEU A 661 35.27 9.98 -11.67
CA LEU A 661 35.98 8.77 -12.13
C LEU A 661 36.00 8.65 -13.64
#